data_AF-A0A7L8UCR1-F1
#
_entry.id   AF-A0A7L8UCR1-F1
#
_cell.length_a   1.000
_cell.length_b   1.000
_cell.length_c   1.000
_cell.angle_alpha   90.00
_cell.angle_beta   90.00
_cell.angle_gamma   90.00
#
_symmetry.space_group_name_H-M   'P 1'
#
loop_
_entity.id
_entity.type
_entity.pdbx_description
1 polymer ?
#
loop_
_entity_poly.entity_id
_entity_poly.type
_entity_poly.pdbx_seq_one_letter_code
_entity_poly.pdbx_strand_id
1 'polypeptide(L)'
;MESFRTEIENPIVQKEIIDLEKKIHLFRGGKIDDERFRSLRLARGIYGQRQEGVQMIRIKLPYGKVTSEQLVRITKVSDEYSTGRLHITTRQDIQIHYVSLDRTPELWANLAKDDVTLREACGNTVRNITGSELAGVDVNEPFDVSPYAHGMFQYLLRNPICQEMGRKFKISFSSSDEDTALSYLHDLGFIPKIVNGEKGFKIVFGGGLGSQPAHAELLSEFVPVNQIIPTAEGIIRIFDRYGERAKRMKARMKFLIKEMGRDVFLDLVEKEKKAIAFETYEIDTTAFDGPIPEPLLEVPQVTIEDTEAYEAWKKSNVIAQKQAGYYAIGIKVLLGDFYTDKARLLAALIKNYAANELRFSLRQNIVIRHVKEENLPFFYQELAKLDFVHLGYNSTVDITACPGTDTCNLGIASSTGIAEELEKVINAEYPQYLNNREIEIKISGCMNACGQHNMSAIGFQGMSINSGKLVAPALQVLLGGGRLGNGEGRFADKVIKIPSRRGPDALRTILNDFDANANGEKFLNYYDQKGEKYFYEILKPFADVTNLTEADFIDWGNADNYVKAVGVGECAGVVIDLVATLLLEAKDKLTFAQESFDEGKWSDAIYHAYAGFVNGAKALLLSENEKTNNHAGIVDLFDNVFIVTGKIELATSFKELVYQINQNEPSEAFAKQYIQEGIAFFDTIEKYRAQELANA
;
A
#
# COMPACT_ATOMS: atom_id res chain seq x y z
N MET A 1 -31.99 -0.77 -11.91
CA MET A 1 -30.99 0.24 -12.33
C MET A 1 -30.09 -0.42 -13.36
N GLU A 2 -30.36 -0.23 -14.65
CA GLU A 2 -29.53 -0.76 -15.75
C GLU A 2 -28.63 0.31 -16.39
N SER A 3 -28.77 1.59 -15.98
CA SER A 3 -28.27 2.74 -16.76
C SER A 3 -26.76 2.94 -16.79
N PHE A 4 -25.98 2.31 -15.90
CA PHE A 4 -24.51 2.46 -15.88
C PHE A 4 -23.76 1.38 -16.66
N ARG A 5 -24.47 0.39 -17.24
CA ARG A 5 -23.86 -0.83 -17.79
C ARG A 5 -23.39 -0.70 -19.23
N THR A 6 -23.84 0.31 -19.98
CA THR A 6 -23.65 0.41 -21.44
C THR A 6 -22.35 1.10 -21.87
N GLU A 7 -21.56 1.66 -20.96
CA GLU A 7 -20.38 2.47 -21.27
C GLU A 7 -19.05 1.86 -20.78
N ILE A 8 -19.05 0.64 -20.25
CA ILE A 8 -17.82 -0.01 -19.76
C ILE A 8 -17.23 -0.85 -20.89
N GLU A 9 -16.07 -0.43 -21.40
CA GLU A 9 -15.40 -1.11 -22.51
C GLU A 9 -14.76 -2.44 -22.10
N ASN A 10 -14.30 -2.58 -20.85
CA ASN A 10 -13.65 -3.78 -20.34
C ASN A 10 -14.68 -4.79 -19.75
N PRO A 11 -14.90 -5.96 -20.40
CA PRO A 11 -15.92 -6.92 -19.95
C PRO A 11 -15.62 -7.55 -18.58
N ILE A 12 -14.34 -7.70 -18.23
CA ILE A 12 -13.92 -8.24 -16.93
C ILE A 12 -14.32 -7.26 -15.83
N VAL A 13 -14.01 -5.97 -16.02
CA VAL A 13 -14.38 -4.91 -15.06
C VAL A 13 -15.90 -4.83 -14.90
N GLN A 14 -16.65 -4.92 -16.00
CA GLN A 14 -18.10 -4.96 -15.98
C GLN A 14 -18.64 -6.14 -15.15
N LYS A 15 -18.10 -7.37 -15.34
CA LYS A 15 -18.44 -8.56 -14.54
C LYS A 15 -18.20 -8.32 -13.05
N GLU A 16 -17.06 -7.74 -12.68
CA GLU A 16 -16.69 -7.46 -11.28
C GLU A 16 -17.60 -6.42 -10.60
N ILE A 17 -18.02 -5.38 -11.34
CA ILE A 17 -18.92 -4.35 -10.84
C ILE A 17 -20.33 -4.92 -10.62
N ILE A 18 -20.83 -5.73 -11.56
CA ILE A 18 -22.12 -6.41 -11.43
C ILE A 18 -22.09 -7.40 -10.26
N ASP A 19 -20.99 -8.14 -10.09
CA ASP A 19 -20.81 -9.02 -8.94
C ASP A 19 -20.84 -8.23 -7.62
N LEU A 20 -20.13 -7.11 -7.53
CA LEU A 20 -20.16 -6.24 -6.35
C LEU A 20 -21.59 -5.78 -6.02
N GLU A 21 -22.34 -5.29 -7.02
CA GLU A 21 -23.74 -4.87 -6.86
C GLU A 21 -24.61 -6.01 -6.29
N LYS A 22 -24.51 -7.20 -6.87
CA LYS A 22 -25.24 -8.40 -6.39
C LYS A 22 -24.87 -8.74 -4.95
N LYS A 23 -23.57 -8.71 -4.61
CA LYS A 23 -23.08 -9.07 -3.27
C LYS A 23 -23.50 -8.04 -2.22
N ILE A 24 -23.56 -6.75 -2.57
CA ILE A 24 -24.13 -5.70 -1.71
C ILE A 24 -25.61 -6.00 -1.43
N HIS A 25 -26.41 -6.31 -2.46
CA HIS A 25 -27.83 -6.61 -2.27
C HIS A 25 -28.05 -7.84 -1.38
N LEU A 26 -27.27 -8.91 -1.58
CA LEU A 26 -27.32 -10.10 -0.74
C LEU A 26 -26.91 -9.81 0.71
N PHE A 27 -25.87 -9.00 0.92
CA PHE A 27 -25.43 -8.55 2.24
C PHE A 27 -26.53 -7.75 2.96
N ARG A 28 -27.14 -6.77 2.28
CA ARG A 28 -28.29 -5.99 2.82
C ARG A 28 -29.49 -6.88 3.16
N GLY A 29 -29.68 -7.95 2.41
CA GLY A 29 -30.72 -8.96 2.65
C GLY A 29 -30.37 -10.02 3.71
N GLY A 30 -29.22 -9.92 4.39
CA GLY A 30 -28.78 -10.87 5.40
C GLY A 30 -28.39 -12.26 4.86
N LYS A 31 -28.10 -12.36 3.55
CA LYS A 31 -27.78 -13.63 2.86
C LYS A 31 -26.27 -13.88 2.70
N ILE A 32 -25.44 -12.90 3.03
CA ILE A 32 -23.97 -13.02 3.07
C ILE A 32 -23.53 -12.51 4.43
N ASP A 33 -22.60 -13.23 5.04
CA ASP A 33 -21.99 -12.84 6.31
C ASP A 33 -21.06 -11.62 6.16
N ASP A 34 -20.92 -10.88 7.26
CA ASP A 34 -20.13 -9.66 7.32
C ASP A 34 -18.67 -9.88 6.91
N GLU A 35 -18.05 -11.01 7.27
CA GLU A 35 -16.63 -11.26 7.03
C GLU A 35 -16.36 -11.52 5.54
N ARG A 36 -17.15 -12.39 4.91
CA ARG A 36 -17.07 -12.68 3.48
C ARG A 36 -17.33 -11.43 2.65
N PHE A 37 -18.37 -10.68 3.00
CA PHE A 37 -18.67 -9.43 2.32
C PHE A 37 -17.53 -8.41 2.50
N ARG A 38 -16.98 -8.31 3.72
CA ARG A 38 -15.84 -7.44 4.01
C ARG A 38 -14.61 -7.82 3.20
N SER A 39 -14.23 -9.09 3.15
CA SER A 39 -13.10 -9.57 2.33
C SER A 39 -13.28 -9.17 0.86
N LEU A 40 -14.49 -9.40 0.32
CA LEU A 40 -14.86 -9.10 -1.07
C LEU A 40 -14.74 -7.61 -1.41
N ARG A 41 -15.31 -6.73 -0.58
CA ARG A 41 -15.29 -5.28 -0.82
C ARG A 41 -13.90 -4.67 -0.57
N LEU A 42 -13.14 -5.21 0.39
CA LEU A 42 -11.77 -4.78 0.65
C LEU A 42 -10.86 -5.06 -0.57
N ALA A 43 -11.01 -6.22 -1.22
CA ALA A 43 -10.31 -6.52 -2.46
C ALA A 43 -10.71 -5.60 -3.64
N ARG A 44 -11.75 -4.78 -3.48
CA ARG A 44 -12.23 -3.75 -4.42
C ARG A 44 -12.01 -2.33 -3.90
N GLY A 45 -11.10 -2.14 -2.94
CA GLY A 45 -10.72 -0.81 -2.46
C GLY A 45 -11.73 -0.13 -1.55
N ILE A 46 -12.80 -0.82 -1.14
CA ILE A 46 -13.89 -0.27 -0.31
C ILE A 46 -13.64 -0.63 1.16
N TYR A 47 -13.34 0.36 1.98
CA TYR A 47 -13.00 0.22 3.40
C TYR A 47 -14.04 0.99 4.23
N GLY A 48 -14.55 0.41 5.31
CA GLY A 48 -15.37 1.14 6.28
C GLY A 48 -14.50 2.10 7.07
N GLN A 49 -15.05 3.27 7.37
CA GLN A 49 -14.37 4.30 8.13
C GLN A 49 -14.93 4.40 9.56
N ARG A 50 -14.43 5.37 10.33
CA ARG A 50 -14.87 5.62 11.72
C ARG A 50 -16.34 5.98 11.84
N GLN A 51 -16.87 6.67 10.83
CA GLN A 51 -18.26 7.07 10.76
C GLN A 51 -19.12 5.93 10.19
N GLU A 52 -20.25 5.66 10.83
CA GLU A 52 -21.16 4.58 10.43
C GLU A 52 -21.85 4.86 9.09
N GLY A 53 -22.19 3.80 8.36
CA GLY A 53 -22.96 3.87 7.11
C GLY A 53 -22.18 4.33 5.87
N VAL A 54 -20.95 4.79 6.02
CA VAL A 54 -20.12 5.32 4.93
C VAL A 54 -18.78 4.60 4.79
N GLN A 55 -18.15 4.74 3.64
CA GLN A 55 -16.93 4.05 3.25
C GLN A 55 -15.85 5.03 2.77
N MET A 56 -14.61 4.68 3.04
CA MET A 56 -13.43 5.17 2.34
C MET A 56 -13.20 4.31 1.09
N ILE A 57 -12.96 4.96 -0.04
CA ILE A 57 -12.60 4.32 -1.30
C ILE A 57 -11.15 4.65 -1.62
N ARG A 58 -10.34 3.61 -1.82
CA ARG A 58 -8.96 3.76 -2.26
C ARG A 58 -8.82 3.46 -3.75
N ILE A 59 -8.34 4.45 -4.47
CA ILE A 59 -8.08 4.41 -5.91
C ILE A 59 -6.63 4.00 -6.14
N LYS A 60 -6.39 2.86 -6.80
CA LYS A 60 -5.06 2.28 -7.02
C LYS A 60 -4.39 2.98 -8.20
N LEU A 61 -3.26 3.63 -7.95
CA LEU A 61 -2.53 4.43 -8.95
C LEU A 61 -1.07 3.96 -9.03
N PRO A 62 -0.76 2.97 -9.89
CA PRO A 62 0.58 2.38 -9.99
C PRO A 62 1.67 3.44 -10.09
N TYR A 63 2.67 3.32 -9.21
CA TYR A 63 3.84 4.21 -9.12
C TYR A 63 3.46 5.72 -9.14
N GLY A 64 2.26 6.03 -8.64
CA GLY A 64 1.71 7.38 -8.54
C GLY A 64 1.36 8.04 -9.87
N LYS A 65 1.39 7.33 -11.01
CA LYS A 65 1.07 7.92 -12.32
C LYS A 65 -0.39 8.33 -12.40
N VAL A 66 -0.64 9.57 -12.83
CA VAL A 66 -1.99 10.04 -13.16
C VAL A 66 -1.93 10.95 -14.38
N THR A 67 -2.76 10.68 -15.39
CA THR A 67 -2.97 11.62 -16.51
C THR A 67 -3.99 12.70 -16.13
N SER A 68 -4.04 13.81 -16.86
CA SER A 68 -5.02 14.86 -16.57
C SER A 68 -6.46 14.38 -16.73
N GLU A 69 -6.73 13.49 -17.69
CA GLU A 69 -8.03 12.83 -17.88
C GLU A 69 -8.43 12.02 -16.63
N GLN A 70 -7.50 11.21 -16.12
CA GLN A 70 -7.73 10.42 -14.91
C GLN A 70 -7.97 11.30 -13.70
N LEU A 71 -7.19 12.38 -13.52
CA LEU A 71 -7.42 13.33 -12.43
C LEU A 71 -8.80 13.97 -12.54
N VAL A 72 -9.19 14.45 -13.73
CA VAL A 72 -10.55 14.99 -13.98
C VAL A 72 -11.62 13.96 -13.67
N ARG A 73 -11.43 12.69 -14.05
CA ARG A 73 -12.37 11.60 -13.72
C ARG A 73 -12.52 11.43 -12.21
N ILE A 74 -11.40 11.38 -11.49
CA ILE A 74 -11.38 11.29 -10.03
C ILE A 74 -12.10 12.48 -9.40
N THR A 75 -11.95 13.70 -9.95
CA THR A 75 -12.68 14.87 -9.44
C THR A 75 -14.20 14.73 -9.60
N LYS A 76 -14.68 14.30 -10.77
CA LYS A 76 -16.11 14.10 -11.03
C LYS A 76 -16.70 13.06 -10.08
N VAL A 77 -15.96 11.98 -9.85
CA VAL A 77 -16.35 10.93 -8.90
C VAL A 77 -16.36 11.45 -7.46
N SER A 78 -15.37 12.24 -7.06
CA SER A 78 -15.32 12.77 -5.69
C SER A 78 -16.44 13.78 -5.41
N ASP A 79 -16.82 14.59 -6.39
CA ASP A 79 -17.94 15.54 -6.26
C ASP A 79 -19.30 14.84 -6.21
N GLU A 80 -19.50 13.79 -7.00
CA GLU A 80 -20.79 13.09 -7.11
C GLU A 80 -21.06 12.12 -5.93
N TYR A 81 -20.03 11.43 -5.46
CA TYR A 81 -20.19 10.31 -4.50
C TYR A 81 -19.54 10.55 -3.14
N SER A 82 -18.78 11.63 -2.98
CA SER A 82 -17.93 11.94 -1.81
C SER A 82 -18.06 13.43 -1.47
N THR A 83 -17.07 14.00 -0.78
CA THR A 83 -17.07 15.38 -0.27
C THR A 83 -16.19 16.34 -1.07
N GLY A 84 -15.74 15.97 -2.28
CA GLY A 84 -14.80 16.79 -3.06
C GLY A 84 -13.37 16.87 -2.52
N ARG A 85 -13.05 16.18 -1.41
CA ARG A 85 -11.68 16.07 -0.87
C ARG A 85 -10.94 14.89 -1.48
N LEU A 86 -9.70 15.10 -1.91
CA LEU A 86 -8.78 14.08 -2.43
C LEU A 86 -7.59 13.95 -1.48
N HIS A 87 -7.35 12.75 -0.96
CA HIS A 87 -6.24 12.48 -0.03
C HIS A 87 -5.17 11.62 -0.69
N ILE A 88 -3.96 12.16 -0.84
CA ILE A 88 -2.77 11.44 -1.34
C ILE A 88 -2.20 10.58 -0.22
N THR A 89 -1.96 9.31 -0.53
CA THR A 89 -1.47 8.34 0.46
C THR A 89 0.04 8.15 0.38
N THR A 90 0.64 7.63 1.46
CA THR A 90 2.05 7.18 1.48
C THR A 90 2.36 5.97 0.58
N ARG A 91 1.39 5.54 -0.22
CA ARG A 91 1.54 4.55 -1.30
C ARG A 91 1.12 5.09 -2.66
N GLN A 92 1.08 6.41 -2.82
CA GLN A 92 0.82 7.10 -4.09
C GLN A 92 -0.59 6.88 -4.67
N ASP A 93 -1.49 6.28 -3.89
CA ASP A 93 -2.92 6.18 -4.20
C ASP A 93 -3.66 7.47 -3.79
N ILE A 94 -4.91 7.62 -4.27
CA ILE A 94 -5.89 8.58 -3.76
C ILE A 94 -6.92 7.89 -2.88
N GLN A 95 -7.32 8.53 -1.78
CA GLN A 95 -8.49 8.16 -1.00
C GLN A 95 -9.56 9.24 -1.06
N ILE A 96 -10.80 8.80 -1.24
CA ILE A 96 -12.02 9.61 -1.05
C ILE A 96 -12.84 8.97 0.08
N HIS A 97 -13.62 9.77 0.79
CA HIS A 97 -14.26 9.36 2.05
C HIS A 97 -15.76 9.68 2.03
N TYR A 98 -16.50 9.17 3.01
CA TYR A 98 -17.95 9.41 3.15
C TYR A 98 -18.80 8.85 2.00
N VAL A 99 -18.31 7.84 1.29
CA VAL A 99 -19.02 7.23 0.15
C VAL A 99 -20.07 6.24 0.65
N SER A 100 -21.30 6.33 0.13
CA SER A 100 -22.34 5.33 0.39
C SER A 100 -21.94 3.98 -0.23
N LEU A 101 -22.01 2.91 0.57
CA LEU A 101 -21.72 1.55 0.12
C LEU A 101 -22.55 1.16 -1.12
N ASP A 102 -23.83 1.54 -1.14
CA ASP A 102 -24.76 1.14 -2.20
C ASP A 102 -24.46 1.82 -3.55
N ARG A 103 -23.74 2.96 -3.53
CA ARG A 103 -23.31 3.68 -4.74
C ARG A 103 -21.92 3.26 -5.24
N THR A 104 -21.20 2.40 -4.51
CA THR A 104 -19.85 1.97 -4.91
C THR A 104 -19.76 1.28 -6.28
N PRO A 105 -20.76 0.51 -6.77
CA PRO A 105 -20.71 -0.05 -8.13
C PRO A 105 -20.76 1.04 -9.22
N GLU A 106 -21.63 2.05 -9.04
CA GLU A 106 -21.78 3.18 -9.98
C GLU A 106 -20.52 4.06 -9.99
N LEU A 107 -19.95 4.31 -8.80
CA LEU A 107 -18.68 4.99 -8.63
C LEU A 107 -17.56 4.29 -9.40
N TRP A 108 -17.43 2.97 -9.21
CA TRP A 108 -16.39 2.19 -9.88
C TRP A 108 -16.60 2.17 -11.40
N ALA A 109 -17.85 2.04 -11.87
CA ALA A 109 -18.19 2.13 -13.28
C ALA A 109 -17.74 3.46 -13.91
N ASN A 110 -17.87 4.58 -13.18
CA ASN A 110 -17.40 5.87 -13.67
C ASN A 110 -15.88 5.96 -13.71
N LEU A 111 -15.17 5.51 -12.68
CA LEU A 111 -13.70 5.47 -12.68
C LEU A 111 -13.14 4.63 -13.84
N ALA A 112 -13.77 3.50 -14.13
CA ALA A 112 -13.34 2.58 -15.17
C ALA A 112 -13.34 3.17 -16.58
N LYS A 113 -14.06 4.27 -16.85
CA LYS A 113 -14.12 4.93 -18.16
C LYS A 113 -12.80 5.60 -18.59
N ASP A 114 -11.87 5.82 -17.65
CA ASP A 114 -10.53 6.36 -17.93
C ASP A 114 -9.44 5.43 -17.33
N ASP A 115 -9.70 4.12 -17.33
CA ASP A 115 -8.80 3.07 -16.83
C ASP A 115 -8.35 3.23 -15.37
N VAL A 116 -9.17 3.89 -14.55
CA VAL A 116 -8.91 4.05 -13.11
C VAL A 116 -9.52 2.88 -12.33
N THR A 117 -8.70 2.15 -11.57
CA THR A 117 -9.13 0.93 -10.86
C THR A 117 -9.11 1.08 -9.33
N LEU A 118 -10.05 0.41 -8.67
CA LEU A 118 -10.07 0.21 -7.21
C LEU A 118 -9.57 -1.18 -6.81
N ARG A 119 -9.38 -2.06 -7.79
CA ARG A 119 -9.11 -3.47 -7.59
C ARG A 119 -7.78 -3.66 -6.87
N GLU A 120 -7.80 -4.42 -5.78
CA GLU A 120 -6.66 -4.77 -4.92
C GLU A 120 -5.96 -3.59 -4.25
N ALA A 121 -6.60 -2.42 -4.19
CA ALA A 121 -6.08 -1.28 -3.42
C ALA A 121 -6.01 -1.59 -1.90
N CYS A 122 -6.92 -2.45 -1.44
CA CYS A 122 -7.08 -2.92 -0.07
C CYS A 122 -7.16 -4.47 -0.02
N GLY A 123 -7.45 -5.02 1.16
CA GLY A 123 -7.57 -6.48 1.33
C GLY A 123 -6.22 -7.21 1.53
N ASN A 124 -6.29 -8.53 1.42
CA ASN A 124 -5.16 -9.46 1.49
C ASN A 124 -4.65 -9.78 0.07
N THR A 125 -4.25 -8.73 -0.62
CA THR A 125 -3.83 -8.76 -2.02
C THR A 125 -2.48 -8.04 -2.17
N VAL A 126 -1.95 -8.02 -3.40
CA VAL A 126 -0.85 -7.12 -3.76
C VAL A 126 -1.39 -5.69 -3.83
N ARG A 127 -0.87 -4.83 -2.95
CA ARG A 127 -1.24 -3.41 -2.87
C ARG A 127 -0.69 -2.64 -4.07
N ASN A 128 -0.89 -1.33 -4.09
CA ASN A 128 -0.27 -0.49 -5.11
C ASN A 128 1.24 -0.76 -5.21
N ILE A 129 1.74 -0.89 -6.44
CA ILE A 129 3.18 -0.99 -6.72
C ILE A 129 3.70 0.44 -6.63
N THR A 130 4.51 0.74 -5.63
CA THR A 130 5.04 2.10 -5.44
C THR A 130 6.33 2.28 -6.22
N GLY A 131 6.66 3.51 -6.58
CA GLY A 131 7.92 3.84 -7.22
C GLY A 131 8.42 5.23 -6.86
N SER A 132 9.70 5.48 -7.07
CA SER A 132 10.26 6.82 -6.95
C SER A 132 9.51 7.80 -7.84
N GLU A 133 9.07 8.93 -7.29
CA GLU A 133 8.26 9.91 -8.04
C GLU A 133 9.04 10.59 -9.18
N LEU A 134 10.37 10.50 -9.17
CA LEU A 134 11.25 10.97 -10.23
C LEU A 134 11.70 9.87 -11.20
N ALA A 135 11.18 8.64 -11.11
CA ALA A 135 11.50 7.58 -12.06
C ALA A 135 11.26 8.06 -13.51
N GLY A 136 12.25 7.84 -14.39
CA GLY A 136 12.26 8.30 -15.78
C GLY A 136 12.88 9.69 -15.98
N VAL A 137 13.05 10.47 -14.91
CA VAL A 137 13.60 11.84 -14.96
C VAL A 137 14.72 12.11 -13.94
N ASP A 138 14.95 11.20 -13.00
CA ASP A 138 16.02 11.27 -11.99
C ASP A 138 17.39 11.32 -12.68
N VAL A 139 18.22 12.27 -12.27
CA VAL A 139 19.59 12.46 -12.79
C VAL A 139 20.53 11.31 -12.43
N ASN A 140 20.20 10.55 -11.38
CA ASN A 140 21.03 9.48 -10.86
C ASN A 140 20.51 8.07 -11.22
N GLU A 141 19.41 7.94 -11.97
CA GLU A 141 18.86 6.62 -12.28
C GLU A 141 19.68 5.89 -13.36
N PRO A 142 20.02 4.60 -13.16
CA PRO A 142 20.67 3.80 -14.21
C PRO A 142 19.79 3.64 -15.46
N PHE A 143 18.48 3.44 -15.26
CA PHE A 143 17.46 3.37 -16.32
C PHE A 143 16.07 3.68 -15.72
N ASP A 144 15.10 4.04 -16.56
CA ASP A 144 13.72 4.29 -16.10
C ASP A 144 13.07 3.02 -15.58
N VAL A 145 12.64 3.03 -14.32
CA VAL A 145 11.97 1.89 -13.67
C VAL A 145 10.45 1.87 -13.86
N SER A 146 9.86 2.93 -14.41
CA SER A 146 8.42 3.06 -14.64
C SER A 146 7.81 1.92 -15.46
N PRO A 147 8.44 1.44 -16.56
CA PRO A 147 7.91 0.33 -17.34
C PRO A 147 7.79 -0.95 -16.50
N TYR A 148 8.79 -1.24 -15.68
CA TYR A 148 8.86 -2.44 -14.87
C TYR A 148 7.87 -2.39 -13.69
N ALA A 149 7.71 -1.23 -13.06
CA ALA A 149 6.66 -1.03 -12.05
C ALA A 149 5.25 -1.18 -12.64
N HIS A 150 5.03 -0.69 -13.87
CA HIS A 150 3.75 -0.84 -14.57
C HIS A 150 3.48 -2.29 -15.00
N GLY A 151 4.48 -2.96 -15.59
CA GLY A 151 4.38 -4.36 -16.01
C GLY A 151 4.13 -5.30 -14.83
N MET A 152 4.83 -5.10 -13.71
CA MET A 152 4.57 -5.85 -12.46
C MET A 152 3.15 -5.62 -11.95
N PHE A 153 2.64 -4.39 -12.01
CA PHE A 153 1.25 -4.10 -11.66
C PHE A 153 0.27 -4.83 -12.59
N GLN A 154 0.46 -4.74 -13.91
CA GLN A 154 -0.43 -5.38 -14.89
C GLN A 154 -0.44 -6.90 -14.73
N TYR A 155 0.73 -7.49 -14.51
CA TYR A 155 0.88 -8.93 -14.32
C TYR A 155 0.15 -9.45 -13.08
N LEU A 156 0.28 -8.75 -11.94
CA LEU A 156 -0.28 -9.20 -10.67
C LEU A 156 -1.76 -8.83 -10.51
N LEU A 157 -2.24 -7.80 -11.21
CA LEU A 157 -3.63 -7.35 -11.13
C LEU A 157 -4.57 -8.44 -11.64
N ARG A 158 -5.51 -8.88 -10.80
CA ARG A 158 -6.44 -9.99 -11.04
C ARG A 158 -5.79 -11.35 -11.21
N ASN A 159 -4.50 -11.47 -10.96
CA ASN A 159 -3.83 -12.77 -10.96
C ASN A 159 -4.43 -13.62 -9.81
N PRO A 160 -4.86 -14.87 -10.06
CA PRO A 160 -5.49 -15.72 -9.06
C PRO A 160 -4.71 -15.85 -7.75
N ILE A 161 -3.37 -15.89 -7.83
CA ILE A 161 -2.48 -16.02 -6.65
C ILE A 161 -2.54 -14.80 -5.72
N CYS A 162 -2.97 -13.65 -6.24
CA CYS A 162 -2.96 -12.38 -5.54
C CYS A 162 -4.29 -12.04 -4.85
N GLN A 163 -5.29 -12.92 -4.91
CA GLN A 163 -6.65 -12.57 -4.52
C GLN A 163 -6.96 -12.78 -3.04
N GLU A 164 -6.37 -13.79 -2.41
CA GLU A 164 -6.72 -14.24 -1.05
C GLU A 164 -5.49 -14.67 -0.23
N MET A 165 -4.39 -13.90 -0.30
CA MET A 165 -3.16 -14.21 0.44
C MET A 165 -3.32 -14.15 1.96
N GLY A 166 -2.32 -14.63 2.73
CA GLY A 166 -2.37 -14.58 4.19
C GLY A 166 -2.53 -13.15 4.72
N ARG A 167 -1.87 -12.19 4.05
CA ARG A 167 -1.98 -10.77 4.35
C ARG A 167 -1.61 -9.92 3.14
N LYS A 168 -1.79 -8.59 3.26
CA LYS A 168 -1.34 -7.63 2.25
C LYS A 168 0.14 -7.82 1.90
N PHE A 169 0.44 -7.71 0.62
CA PHE A 169 1.78 -7.76 0.05
C PHE A 169 2.10 -6.41 -0.63
N LYS A 170 3.29 -5.89 -0.44
CA LYS A 170 3.70 -4.55 -0.89
C LYS A 170 4.99 -4.64 -1.68
N ILE A 171 4.99 -4.02 -2.85
CA ILE A 171 6.14 -3.97 -3.76
C ILE A 171 6.54 -2.52 -4.02
N SER A 172 7.84 -2.25 -4.20
CA SER A 172 8.37 -0.93 -4.56
C SER A 172 9.52 -0.98 -5.57
N PHE A 173 9.61 0.03 -6.43
CA PHE A 173 10.71 0.25 -7.38
C PHE A 173 11.41 1.60 -7.14
N SER A 174 12.65 1.59 -6.67
CA SER A 174 13.45 2.82 -6.58
C SER A 174 13.99 3.22 -7.96
N SER A 175 14.18 4.50 -8.24
CA SER A 175 14.87 5.00 -9.44
C SER A 175 16.39 4.85 -9.35
N SER A 176 16.97 4.90 -8.14
CA SER A 176 18.42 4.92 -7.95
C SER A 176 18.85 4.34 -6.60
N ASP A 177 20.16 4.30 -6.37
CA ASP A 177 20.78 3.86 -5.11
C ASP A 177 20.43 4.76 -3.92
N GLU A 178 19.85 5.93 -4.15
CA GLU A 178 19.26 6.72 -3.09
C GLU A 178 18.09 5.98 -2.41
N ASP A 179 17.40 5.06 -3.09
CA ASP A 179 16.27 4.29 -2.56
C ASP A 179 15.06 5.15 -2.10
N THR A 180 14.68 6.17 -2.88
CA THR A 180 13.55 7.07 -2.56
C THR A 180 12.20 6.33 -2.48
N ALA A 181 12.09 5.13 -3.06
CA ALA A 181 10.90 4.27 -2.96
C ALA A 181 10.84 3.42 -1.66
N LEU A 182 11.86 3.51 -0.81
CA LEU A 182 11.97 2.82 0.49
C LEU A 182 11.89 1.29 0.33
N SER A 183 12.72 0.71 -0.54
CA SER A 183 12.71 -0.71 -0.86
C SER A 183 12.88 -1.62 0.39
N TYR A 184 13.66 -1.17 1.36
CA TYR A 184 13.99 -1.88 2.60
C TYR A 184 12.81 -2.14 3.56
N LEU A 185 11.63 -1.57 3.33
CA LEU A 185 10.44 -1.78 4.17
C LEU A 185 9.27 -2.48 3.45
N HIS A 186 9.49 -2.91 2.21
CA HIS A 186 8.50 -3.60 1.39
C HIS A 186 8.63 -5.11 1.46
N ASP A 187 7.56 -5.85 1.13
CA ASP A 187 7.65 -7.31 1.03
C ASP A 187 8.59 -7.69 -0.13
N LEU A 188 8.59 -6.91 -1.23
CA LEU A 188 9.64 -6.89 -2.26
C LEU A 188 10.05 -5.46 -2.62
N GLY A 189 11.35 -5.22 -2.72
CA GLY A 189 11.93 -3.95 -3.12
C GLY A 189 12.95 -4.12 -4.23
N PHE A 190 12.84 -3.30 -5.29
CA PHE A 190 13.66 -3.36 -6.49
C PHE A 190 14.48 -2.07 -6.64
N ILE A 191 15.79 -2.21 -6.86
CA ILE A 191 16.71 -1.09 -7.08
C ILE A 191 17.48 -1.35 -8.39
N PRO A 192 17.42 -0.47 -9.39
CA PRO A 192 17.97 -0.71 -10.71
C PRO A 192 19.49 -0.79 -10.65
N LYS A 193 20.06 -1.73 -11.42
CA LYS A 193 21.50 -1.94 -11.58
C LYS A 193 21.81 -2.20 -13.05
N ILE A 194 22.98 -1.76 -13.49
CA ILE A 194 23.56 -2.17 -14.77
C ILE A 194 24.82 -2.97 -14.44
N VAL A 195 24.83 -4.25 -14.80
CA VAL A 195 25.97 -5.16 -14.57
C VAL A 195 26.37 -5.71 -15.92
N ASN A 196 27.64 -5.52 -16.32
CA ASN A 196 28.17 -5.96 -17.62
C ASN A 196 27.35 -5.49 -18.84
N GLY A 197 26.71 -4.32 -18.76
CA GLY A 197 25.86 -3.77 -19.82
C GLY A 197 24.42 -4.30 -19.83
N GLU A 198 24.09 -5.25 -18.95
CA GLU A 198 22.73 -5.79 -18.80
C GLU A 198 21.95 -5.01 -17.73
N LYS A 199 20.69 -4.70 -18.02
CA LYS A 199 19.76 -4.08 -17.06
C LYS A 199 19.22 -5.16 -16.12
N GLY A 200 19.15 -4.84 -14.84
CA GLY A 200 18.52 -5.68 -13.84
C GLY A 200 18.29 -4.93 -12.55
N PHE A 201 17.99 -5.67 -11.49
CA PHE A 201 17.67 -5.11 -10.19
C PHE A 201 18.41 -5.84 -9.08
N LYS A 202 18.96 -5.07 -8.13
CA LYS A 202 19.14 -5.56 -6.76
C LYS A 202 17.75 -5.73 -6.16
N ILE A 203 17.50 -6.86 -5.50
CA ILE A 203 16.22 -7.15 -4.86
C ILE A 203 16.43 -7.40 -3.37
N VAL A 204 15.61 -6.73 -2.56
CA VAL A 204 15.44 -7.00 -1.13
C VAL A 204 14.02 -7.51 -0.86
N PHE A 205 13.84 -8.35 0.15
CA PHE A 205 12.54 -8.97 0.44
C PHE A 205 12.28 -9.16 1.94
N GLY A 206 11.01 -9.33 2.31
CA GLY A 206 10.63 -9.64 3.69
C GLY A 206 10.59 -8.42 4.64
N GLY A 207 10.60 -7.20 4.10
CA GLY A 207 10.48 -5.99 4.89
C GLY A 207 9.05 -5.72 5.38
N GLY A 208 8.93 -4.83 6.36
CA GLY A 208 7.63 -4.32 6.74
C GLY A 208 7.61 -3.51 8.01
N LEU A 209 6.91 -2.39 7.95
CA LEU A 209 6.50 -1.65 9.15
C LEU A 209 5.36 -2.36 9.92
N GLY A 210 4.75 -1.64 10.86
CA GLY A 210 3.73 -2.10 11.79
C GLY A 210 4.21 -1.91 13.23
N SER A 211 3.54 -2.53 14.19
CA SER A 211 3.92 -2.43 15.60
C SER A 211 5.31 -2.99 15.91
N GLN A 212 5.77 -3.94 15.09
CA GLN A 212 7.11 -4.54 15.13
C GLN A 212 7.73 -4.38 13.74
N PRO A 213 8.49 -3.31 13.47
CA PRO A 213 9.13 -3.10 12.17
C PRO A 213 10.23 -4.15 11.92
N ALA A 214 10.47 -4.48 10.65
CA ALA A 214 11.56 -5.35 10.20
C ALA A 214 12.11 -4.85 8.87
N HIS A 215 13.43 -4.89 8.72
CA HIS A 215 14.11 -4.58 7.47
C HIS A 215 13.93 -5.75 6.49
N ALA A 216 13.88 -5.42 5.20
CA ALA A 216 14.01 -6.40 4.14
C ALA A 216 15.45 -6.94 4.13
N GLU A 217 15.58 -8.23 3.85
CA GLU A 217 16.86 -8.90 3.67
C GLU A 217 17.26 -8.90 2.19
N LEU A 218 18.54 -9.04 1.89
CA LEU A 218 19.01 -9.20 0.52
C LEU A 218 18.49 -10.52 -0.08
N LEU A 219 17.76 -10.42 -1.19
CA LEU A 219 17.37 -11.57 -2.01
C LEU A 219 18.49 -11.88 -3.01
N SER A 220 18.85 -10.90 -3.82
CA SER A 220 19.92 -10.99 -4.83
C SER A 220 20.49 -9.60 -5.12
N GLU A 221 21.79 -9.52 -5.38
CA GLU A 221 22.45 -8.29 -5.85
C GLU A 221 22.07 -7.93 -7.29
N PHE A 222 21.66 -8.92 -8.08
CA PHE A 222 21.27 -8.71 -9.47
C PHE A 222 20.29 -9.79 -9.95
N VAL A 223 19.18 -9.33 -10.51
CA VAL A 223 18.22 -10.15 -11.27
C VAL A 223 17.93 -9.41 -12.57
N PRO A 224 18.15 -10.03 -13.74
CA PRO A 224 17.82 -9.44 -15.04
C PRO A 224 16.37 -8.99 -15.10
N VAL A 225 16.09 -7.94 -15.89
CA VAL A 225 14.74 -7.37 -15.96
C VAL A 225 13.66 -8.37 -16.36
N ASN A 226 13.99 -9.35 -17.20
CA ASN A 226 13.05 -10.38 -17.64
C ASN A 226 12.85 -11.51 -16.62
N GLN A 227 13.56 -11.51 -15.51
CA GLN A 227 13.40 -12.50 -14.44
C GLN A 227 12.68 -11.95 -13.20
N ILE A 228 12.34 -10.66 -13.17
CA ILE A 228 11.70 -10.06 -11.99
C ILE A 228 10.27 -10.58 -11.75
N ILE A 229 9.51 -10.85 -12.81
CA ILE A 229 8.15 -11.40 -12.71
C ILE A 229 8.17 -12.84 -12.17
N PRO A 230 8.90 -13.81 -12.75
CA PRO A 230 8.94 -15.17 -12.21
C PRO A 230 9.53 -15.19 -10.78
N THR A 231 10.48 -14.32 -10.47
CA THR A 231 11.01 -14.16 -9.10
C THR A 231 9.92 -13.71 -8.13
N ALA A 232 9.16 -12.66 -8.47
CA ALA A 232 8.10 -12.14 -7.61
C ALA A 232 6.96 -13.16 -7.42
N GLU A 233 6.55 -13.83 -8.50
CA GLU A 233 5.51 -14.86 -8.45
C GLU A 233 5.89 -16.05 -7.57
N GLY A 234 7.11 -16.58 -7.70
CA GLY A 234 7.56 -17.68 -6.84
C GLY A 234 7.49 -17.32 -5.35
N ILE A 235 7.94 -16.11 -4.99
CA ILE A 235 7.86 -15.59 -3.62
C ILE A 235 6.41 -15.45 -3.15
N ILE A 236 5.53 -14.91 -4.00
CA ILE A 236 4.11 -14.74 -3.68
C ILE A 236 3.41 -16.10 -3.48
N ARG A 237 3.70 -17.10 -4.32
CA ARG A 237 3.14 -18.46 -4.20
C ARG A 237 3.55 -19.12 -2.88
N ILE A 238 4.81 -18.98 -2.47
CA ILE A 238 5.27 -19.50 -1.17
C ILE A 238 4.62 -18.74 -0.01
N PHE A 239 4.53 -17.42 -0.10
CA PHE A 239 3.82 -16.63 0.92
C PHE A 239 2.34 -16.99 1.02
N ASP A 240 1.66 -17.23 -0.09
CA ASP A 240 0.27 -17.66 -0.10
C ASP A 240 0.09 -19.05 0.53
N ARG A 241 0.94 -20.02 0.17
CA ARG A 241 0.83 -21.40 0.65
C ARG A 241 1.12 -21.54 2.14
N TYR A 242 2.18 -20.89 2.63
CA TYR A 242 2.70 -21.08 3.99
C TYR A 242 2.33 -19.93 4.95
N GLY A 243 1.87 -18.80 4.43
CA GLY A 243 1.53 -17.62 5.24
C GLY A 243 0.45 -17.89 6.28
N GLU A 244 0.67 -17.37 7.49
CA GLU A 244 -0.25 -17.46 8.62
C GLU A 244 -1.60 -16.78 8.32
N ARG A 245 -2.72 -17.49 8.54
CA ARG A 245 -4.08 -16.97 8.25
C ARG A 245 -4.97 -16.89 9.48
N ALA A 246 -4.60 -17.52 10.59
CA ALA A 246 -5.36 -17.48 11.84
C ALA A 246 -5.00 -16.25 12.69
N LYS A 247 -3.70 -15.95 12.85
CA LYS A 247 -3.16 -14.87 13.70
C LYS A 247 -2.66 -13.72 12.84
N ARG A 248 -3.57 -12.78 12.55
CA ARG A 248 -3.33 -11.65 11.65
C ARG A 248 -2.13 -10.77 12.00
N MET A 249 -1.80 -10.62 13.28
CA MET A 249 -0.63 -9.85 13.73
C MET A 249 0.70 -10.52 13.36
N LYS A 250 0.67 -11.80 12.99
CA LYS A 250 1.81 -12.60 12.52
C LYS A 250 1.70 -13.00 11.04
N ALA A 251 0.70 -12.49 10.30
CA ALA A 251 0.37 -12.94 8.95
C ALA A 251 1.20 -12.29 7.81
N ARG A 252 2.10 -11.34 8.12
CA ARG A 252 2.96 -10.71 7.09
C ARG A 252 4.16 -11.60 6.78
N MET A 253 4.65 -11.54 5.54
CA MET A 253 5.76 -12.38 5.06
C MET A 253 7.01 -12.32 5.94
N LYS A 254 7.34 -11.14 6.50
CA LYS A 254 8.45 -10.99 7.46
C LYS A 254 8.42 -11.99 8.64
N PHE A 255 7.23 -12.36 9.11
CA PHE A 255 7.10 -13.32 10.21
C PHE A 255 7.25 -14.76 9.71
N LEU A 256 6.75 -15.04 8.51
CA LEU A 256 6.94 -16.33 7.85
C LEU A 256 8.43 -16.60 7.63
N ILE A 257 9.18 -15.64 7.08
CA ILE A 257 10.64 -15.76 6.88
C ILE A 257 11.35 -15.97 8.21
N LYS A 258 10.99 -15.21 9.25
CA LYS A 258 11.57 -15.35 10.59
C LYS A 258 11.31 -16.72 11.22
N GLU A 259 10.15 -17.32 10.98
CA GLU A 259 9.77 -18.62 11.53
C GLU A 259 10.36 -19.79 10.74
N MET A 260 10.28 -19.73 9.41
CA MET A 260 10.74 -20.77 8.49
C MET A 260 12.26 -20.78 8.31
N GLY A 261 12.90 -19.62 8.44
CA GLY A 261 14.28 -19.40 8.07
C GLY A 261 14.41 -19.03 6.58
N ARG A 262 15.31 -18.08 6.30
CA ARG A 262 15.56 -17.56 4.95
C ARG A 262 15.88 -18.66 3.94
N ASP A 263 16.82 -19.54 4.26
CA ASP A 263 17.32 -20.52 3.29
C ASP A 263 16.25 -21.56 2.94
N VAL A 264 15.48 -22.02 3.94
CA VAL A 264 14.33 -22.92 3.72
C VAL A 264 13.27 -22.25 2.85
N PHE A 265 12.98 -20.96 3.09
CA PHE A 265 12.04 -20.22 2.27
C PHE A 265 12.49 -20.15 0.80
N LEU A 266 13.77 -19.84 0.56
CA LEU A 266 14.31 -19.73 -0.80
C LEU A 266 14.41 -21.08 -1.50
N ASP A 267 14.73 -22.17 -0.78
CA ASP A 267 14.69 -23.52 -1.31
C ASP A 267 13.27 -23.92 -1.78
N LEU A 268 12.23 -23.46 -1.08
CA LEU A 268 10.85 -23.66 -1.50
C LEU A 268 10.50 -22.82 -2.72
N VAL A 269 10.97 -21.57 -2.80
CA VAL A 269 10.79 -20.72 -3.98
C VAL A 269 11.44 -21.35 -5.21
N GLU A 270 12.64 -21.90 -5.08
CA GLU A 270 13.33 -22.57 -6.19
C GLU A 270 12.52 -23.77 -6.71
N LYS A 271 12.00 -24.60 -5.80
CA LYS A 271 11.13 -25.73 -6.17
C LYS A 271 9.82 -25.28 -6.82
N GLU A 272 9.29 -24.13 -6.43
CA GLU A 272 8.05 -23.58 -6.97
C GLU A 272 8.20 -23.09 -8.42
N LYS A 273 9.41 -22.77 -8.89
CA LYS A 273 9.63 -22.29 -10.26
C LYS A 273 9.05 -23.21 -11.33
N LYS A 274 9.00 -24.52 -11.08
CA LYS A 274 8.41 -25.51 -12.00
C LYS A 274 6.90 -25.27 -12.25
N ALA A 275 6.20 -24.68 -11.29
CA ALA A 275 4.77 -24.35 -11.40
C ALA A 275 4.51 -23.04 -12.17
N ILE A 276 5.55 -22.25 -12.45
CA ILE A 276 5.47 -20.98 -13.16
C ILE A 276 5.53 -21.28 -14.66
N ALA A 277 4.70 -20.62 -15.45
CA ALA A 277 4.55 -20.91 -16.89
C ALA A 277 5.75 -20.49 -17.74
N PHE A 278 6.70 -19.76 -17.17
CA PHE A 278 7.82 -19.17 -17.87
C PHE A 278 9.02 -19.00 -16.95
N GLU A 279 10.23 -19.15 -17.51
CA GLU A 279 11.49 -18.84 -16.82
C GLU A 279 11.87 -17.37 -16.96
N THR A 280 11.45 -16.75 -18.07
CA THR A 280 11.63 -15.32 -18.36
C THR A 280 10.31 -14.71 -18.83
N TYR A 281 10.09 -13.45 -18.49
CA TYR A 281 8.92 -12.67 -18.87
C TYR A 281 9.40 -11.30 -19.33
N GLU A 282 9.29 -11.03 -20.63
CA GLU A 282 9.64 -9.73 -21.19
C GLU A 282 8.54 -8.72 -20.89
N ILE A 283 8.90 -7.61 -20.26
CA ILE A 283 8.00 -6.48 -20.03
C ILE A 283 8.11 -5.55 -21.22
N ASP A 284 6.98 -5.28 -21.88
CA ASP A 284 6.91 -4.31 -22.97
C ASP A 284 7.16 -2.89 -22.45
N THR A 285 8.28 -2.29 -22.88
CA THR A 285 8.68 -0.92 -22.51
C THR A 285 8.29 0.13 -23.54
N THR A 286 7.73 -0.27 -24.69
CA THR A 286 7.57 0.60 -25.86
C THR A 286 6.77 1.87 -25.57
N ALA A 287 5.75 1.79 -24.70
CA ALA A 287 4.94 2.93 -24.28
C ALA A 287 5.71 4.01 -23.50
N PHE A 288 6.94 3.72 -23.05
CA PHE A 288 7.80 4.59 -22.27
C PHE A 288 9.05 5.05 -23.02
N ASP A 289 9.40 4.39 -24.14
CA ASP A 289 10.60 4.68 -24.93
C ASP A 289 10.41 5.88 -25.91
N GLY A 290 9.21 6.47 -25.94
CA GLY A 290 8.86 7.59 -26.82
C GLY A 290 9.47 8.94 -26.41
N PRO A 291 9.45 9.94 -27.31
CA PRO A 291 9.84 11.30 -26.96
C PRO A 291 8.90 11.88 -25.90
N ILE A 292 9.39 12.89 -25.17
CA ILE A 292 8.55 13.67 -24.26
C ILE A 292 7.37 14.23 -25.07
N PRO A 293 6.11 14.01 -24.63
CA PRO A 293 4.95 14.61 -25.29
C PRO A 293 5.05 16.14 -25.33
N GLU A 294 4.86 16.73 -26.51
CA GLU A 294 4.82 18.18 -26.65
C GLU A 294 3.56 18.75 -25.99
N PRO A 295 3.64 19.94 -25.36
CA PRO A 295 2.47 20.64 -24.83
C PRO A 295 1.42 20.90 -25.92
N LEU A 296 0.14 20.90 -25.54
CA LEU A 296 -0.96 21.19 -26.48
C LEU A 296 -1.02 22.66 -26.88
N LEU A 297 -0.55 23.56 -26.01
CA LEU A 297 -0.57 25.02 -26.20
C LEU A 297 0.82 25.60 -25.98
N GLU A 298 1.12 26.69 -26.71
CA GLU A 298 2.30 27.50 -26.45
C GLU A 298 2.22 28.16 -25.07
N VAL A 299 3.31 28.12 -24.31
CA VAL A 299 3.37 28.70 -22.97
C VAL A 299 3.48 30.23 -23.07
N PRO A 300 2.54 30.99 -22.47
CA PRO A 300 2.63 32.44 -22.44
C PRO A 300 3.88 32.92 -21.71
N GLN A 301 4.53 33.95 -22.26
CA GLN A 301 5.59 34.66 -21.55
C GLN A 301 4.98 35.55 -20.47
N VAL A 302 5.51 35.46 -19.25
CA VAL A 302 5.03 36.21 -18.09
C VAL A 302 6.17 36.93 -17.38
N THR A 303 5.86 38.01 -16.68
CA THR A 303 6.80 38.72 -15.82
C THR A 303 6.52 38.38 -14.37
N ILE A 304 7.55 37.97 -13.63
CA ILE A 304 7.45 37.74 -12.19
C ILE A 304 7.52 39.09 -11.47
N GLU A 305 6.48 39.41 -10.70
CA GLU A 305 6.43 40.62 -9.88
C GLU A 305 7.26 40.48 -8.61
N ASP A 306 7.13 39.35 -7.91
CA ASP A 306 7.90 39.01 -6.71
C ASP A 306 9.02 38.01 -7.05
N THR A 307 10.16 38.56 -7.49
CA THR A 307 11.33 37.77 -7.88
C THR A 307 11.93 37.01 -6.70
N GLU A 308 11.86 37.56 -5.48
CA GLU A 308 12.44 36.91 -4.29
C GLU A 308 11.64 35.64 -3.94
N ALA A 309 10.31 35.73 -3.91
CA ALA A 309 9.45 34.58 -3.66
C ALA A 309 9.58 33.50 -4.76
N TYR A 310 9.70 33.92 -6.02
CA TYR A 310 9.91 33.00 -7.14
C TYR A 310 11.25 32.25 -7.04
N GLU A 311 12.36 32.94 -6.75
CA GLU A 311 13.68 32.30 -6.61
C GLU A 311 13.73 31.36 -5.38
N ALA A 312 13.08 31.75 -4.28
CA ALA A 312 12.92 30.86 -3.12
C ALA A 312 12.14 29.59 -3.47
N TRP A 313 11.03 29.72 -4.21
CA TRP A 313 10.25 28.59 -4.73
C TRP A 313 11.06 27.74 -5.70
N LYS A 314 11.75 28.35 -6.67
CA LYS A 314 12.60 27.63 -7.64
C LYS A 314 13.65 26.80 -6.91
N LYS A 315 14.31 27.36 -5.91
CA LYS A 315 15.32 26.65 -5.11
C LYS A 315 14.74 25.49 -4.28
N SER A 316 13.49 25.59 -3.85
CA SER A 316 12.89 24.59 -2.94
C SER A 316 12.12 23.48 -3.67
N ASN A 317 11.38 23.85 -4.71
CA ASN A 317 10.36 23.03 -5.34
C ASN A 317 10.74 22.55 -6.75
N VAL A 318 11.71 23.19 -7.41
CA VAL A 318 12.10 22.82 -8.78
C VAL A 318 13.32 21.89 -8.74
N ILE A 319 13.24 20.80 -9.51
CA ILE A 319 14.21 19.70 -9.53
C ILE A 319 14.70 19.51 -10.96
N ALA A 320 16.02 19.55 -11.18
CA ALA A 320 16.58 19.28 -12.49
C ALA A 320 16.33 17.83 -12.92
N GLN A 321 16.00 17.61 -14.19
CA GLN A 321 15.85 16.28 -14.75
C GLN A 321 17.10 15.85 -15.51
N LYS A 322 17.23 14.54 -15.78
CA LYS A 322 18.28 14.01 -16.66
C LYS A 322 18.14 14.48 -18.12
N GLN A 323 16.93 14.85 -18.55
CA GLN A 323 16.71 15.45 -19.85
C GLN A 323 17.10 16.93 -19.83
N ALA A 324 18.10 17.31 -20.62
CA ALA A 324 18.64 18.66 -20.65
C ALA A 324 17.54 19.71 -20.93
N GLY A 325 17.54 20.81 -20.16
CA GLY A 325 16.57 21.90 -20.26
C GLY A 325 15.20 21.63 -19.64
N TYR A 326 14.96 20.42 -19.12
CA TYR A 326 13.71 20.05 -18.45
C TYR A 326 13.87 19.94 -16.93
N TYR A 327 12.79 20.31 -16.25
CA TYR A 327 12.67 20.34 -14.81
C TYR A 327 11.37 19.66 -14.37
N ALA A 328 11.41 19.06 -13.18
CA ALA A 328 10.24 18.63 -12.44
C ALA A 328 9.88 19.69 -11.39
N ILE A 329 8.59 19.86 -11.14
CA ILE A 329 8.05 20.78 -10.13
C ILE A 329 7.39 19.93 -9.04
N GLY A 330 7.96 19.96 -7.84
CA GLY A 330 7.36 19.39 -6.64
C GLY A 330 6.38 20.36 -5.97
N ILE A 331 5.14 19.92 -5.78
CA ILE A 331 4.10 20.67 -5.07
C ILE A 331 3.92 20.04 -3.70
N LYS A 332 4.26 20.78 -2.64
CA LYS A 332 3.96 20.40 -1.27
C LYS A 332 2.45 20.49 -1.04
N VAL A 333 1.85 19.40 -0.57
CA VAL A 333 0.43 19.30 -0.25
C VAL A 333 0.30 19.01 1.24
N LEU A 334 -0.16 20.01 1.99
CA LEU A 334 -0.37 19.89 3.44
C LEU A 334 -1.27 18.67 3.73
N LEU A 335 -0.78 17.75 4.58
CA LEU A 335 -1.43 16.48 4.95
C LEU A 335 -1.78 15.54 3.76
N GLY A 336 -1.31 15.85 2.56
CA GLY A 336 -1.73 15.18 1.33
C GLY A 336 -3.16 15.50 0.88
N ASP A 337 -3.81 16.51 1.44
CA ASP A 337 -5.19 16.86 1.12
C ASP A 337 -5.27 18.02 0.11
N PHE A 338 -6.00 17.79 -0.99
CA PHE A 338 -6.35 18.82 -1.97
C PHE A 338 -7.79 18.60 -2.49
N TYR A 339 -8.36 19.60 -3.16
CA TYR A 339 -9.80 19.63 -3.48
C TYR A 339 -10.06 19.66 -4.97
N THR A 340 -11.26 19.21 -5.37
CA THR A 340 -11.64 18.99 -6.78
C THR A 340 -11.62 20.24 -7.65
N ASP A 341 -11.91 21.41 -7.07
CA ASP A 341 -11.82 22.70 -7.73
C ASP A 341 -10.40 23.00 -8.23
N LYS A 342 -9.40 22.90 -7.34
CA LYS A 342 -7.98 23.09 -7.68
C LYS A 342 -7.44 21.94 -8.53
N ALA A 343 -7.85 20.71 -8.27
CA ALA A 343 -7.42 19.53 -9.01
C ALA A 343 -7.79 19.61 -10.50
N ARG A 344 -8.98 20.12 -10.84
CA ARG A 344 -9.39 20.33 -12.25
C ARG A 344 -8.52 21.37 -12.96
N LEU A 345 -8.21 22.47 -12.27
CA LEU A 345 -7.35 23.53 -12.82
C LEU A 345 -5.91 23.03 -13.01
N LEU A 346 -5.39 22.26 -12.05
CA LEU A 346 -4.10 21.61 -12.16
C LEU A 346 -4.05 20.63 -13.34
N ALA A 347 -5.09 19.79 -13.52
CA ALA A 347 -5.19 18.89 -14.66
C ALA A 347 -5.17 19.66 -16.00
N ALA A 348 -5.91 20.76 -16.10
CA ALA A 348 -5.92 21.59 -17.30
C ALA A 348 -4.54 22.22 -17.57
N LEU A 349 -3.86 22.74 -16.54
CA LEU A 349 -2.52 23.31 -16.63
C LEU A 349 -1.51 22.27 -17.19
N ILE A 350 -1.49 21.07 -16.62
CA ILE A 350 -0.55 20.01 -17.00
C ILE A 350 -0.85 19.48 -18.41
N LYS A 351 -2.14 19.28 -18.74
CA LYS A 351 -2.56 18.84 -20.07
C LYS A 351 -2.15 19.82 -21.16
N ASN A 352 -2.32 21.11 -20.91
CA ASN A 352 -2.12 22.13 -21.93
C ASN A 352 -0.65 22.54 -22.08
N TYR A 353 0.12 22.54 -20.99
CA TYR A 353 1.43 23.21 -20.95
C TYR A 353 2.59 22.29 -20.50
N ALA A 354 2.33 21.02 -20.20
CA ALA A 354 3.33 20.00 -19.86
C ALA A 354 3.05 18.68 -20.61
N ALA A 355 3.60 17.56 -20.12
CA ALA A 355 3.50 16.24 -20.74
C ALA A 355 2.22 15.44 -20.38
N ASN A 356 1.12 16.11 -20.00
CA ASN A 356 -0.15 15.50 -19.61
C ASN A 356 -0.07 14.41 -18.50
N GLU A 357 0.90 14.53 -17.59
CA GLU A 357 1.13 13.54 -16.54
C GLU A 357 1.63 14.18 -15.25
N LEU A 358 1.17 13.66 -14.11
CA LEU A 358 1.73 13.93 -12.79
C LEU A 358 2.08 12.64 -12.04
N ARG A 359 2.86 12.81 -10.98
CA ARG A 359 3.20 11.77 -10.00
C ARG A 359 2.72 12.15 -8.61
N PHE A 360 2.13 11.20 -7.89
CA PHE A 360 2.01 11.29 -6.43
C PHE A 360 3.25 10.71 -5.76
N SER A 361 3.70 11.30 -4.65
CA SER A 361 4.90 10.86 -3.92
C SER A 361 4.56 10.05 -2.66
N LEU A 362 5.56 9.35 -2.11
CA LEU A 362 5.44 8.63 -0.84
C LEU A 362 5.28 9.57 0.37
N ARG A 363 5.60 10.86 0.20
CA ARG A 363 5.41 11.95 1.17
C ARG A 363 4.09 12.70 0.97
N GLN A 364 3.17 12.11 0.20
CA GLN A 364 1.82 12.63 -0.03
C GLN A 364 1.76 13.92 -0.86
N ASN A 365 2.77 14.14 -1.71
CA ASN A 365 2.89 15.33 -2.54
C ASN A 365 2.64 15.04 -4.03
N ILE A 366 2.65 16.09 -4.85
CA ILE A 366 2.46 16.03 -6.30
C ILE A 366 3.78 16.42 -6.99
N VAL A 367 4.10 15.78 -8.12
CA VAL A 367 5.19 16.19 -9.01
C VAL A 367 4.67 16.34 -10.44
N ILE A 368 4.92 17.49 -11.04
CA ILE A 368 4.76 17.72 -12.48
C ILE A 368 6.12 17.47 -13.12
N ARG A 369 6.17 16.65 -14.17
CA ARG A 369 7.41 16.34 -14.90
C ARG A 369 7.42 17.04 -16.26
N HIS A 370 8.61 17.14 -16.84
CA HIS A 370 8.84 17.62 -18.20
C HIS A 370 8.41 19.07 -18.45
N VAL A 371 8.75 19.97 -17.52
CA VAL A 371 8.58 21.42 -17.71
C VAL A 371 9.89 22.03 -18.20
N LYS A 372 9.87 22.78 -19.31
CA LYS A 372 11.06 23.50 -19.81
C LYS A 372 11.43 24.65 -18.86
N GLU A 373 12.72 24.95 -18.73
CA GLU A 373 13.18 26.01 -17.81
C GLU A 373 12.52 27.37 -18.08
N GLU A 374 12.43 27.77 -19.36
CA GLU A 374 11.80 29.03 -19.77
C GLU A 374 10.32 29.15 -19.37
N ASN A 375 9.67 28.03 -19.06
CA ASN A 375 8.25 27.97 -18.71
C ASN A 375 8.02 28.01 -17.19
N LEU A 376 9.06 27.88 -16.37
CA LEU A 376 8.95 27.91 -14.91
C LEU A 376 8.26 29.17 -14.35
N PRO A 377 8.50 30.39 -14.89
CA PRO A 377 7.78 31.59 -14.45
C PRO A 377 6.26 31.48 -14.64
N PHE A 378 5.81 30.94 -15.78
CA PHE A 378 4.40 30.72 -16.07
C PHE A 378 3.78 29.70 -15.12
N PHE A 379 4.44 28.55 -14.93
CA PHE A 379 3.97 27.53 -13.99
C PHE A 379 3.88 28.06 -12.56
N TYR A 380 4.86 28.84 -12.11
CA TYR A 380 4.81 29.47 -10.78
C TYR A 380 3.56 30.36 -10.62
N GLN A 381 3.26 31.23 -11.59
CA GLN A 381 2.08 32.10 -11.52
C GLN A 381 0.77 31.33 -11.53
N GLU A 382 0.63 30.30 -12.38
CA GLU A 382 -0.60 29.50 -12.42
C GLU A 382 -0.76 28.65 -11.16
N LEU A 383 0.33 28.08 -10.62
CA LEU A 383 0.29 27.35 -9.36
C LEU A 383 0.04 28.27 -8.16
N ALA A 384 0.50 29.53 -8.19
CA ALA A 384 0.24 30.50 -7.14
C ALA A 384 -1.26 30.80 -7.01
N LYS A 385 -1.99 30.88 -8.14
CA LYS A 385 -3.47 31.02 -8.14
C LYS A 385 -4.19 29.84 -7.47
N LEU A 386 -3.54 28.66 -7.43
CA LEU A 386 -4.05 27.45 -6.79
C LEU A 386 -3.56 27.28 -5.35
N ASP A 387 -2.72 28.19 -4.85
CA ASP A 387 -2.04 28.06 -3.56
C ASP A 387 -1.12 26.81 -3.51
N PHE A 388 -0.42 26.53 -4.62
CA PHE A 388 0.47 25.38 -4.81
C PHE A 388 1.96 25.75 -4.96
N VAL A 389 2.34 26.92 -4.44
CA VAL A 389 3.73 27.42 -4.43
C VAL A 389 4.35 27.44 -3.03
N HIS A 390 3.73 26.77 -2.06
CA HIS A 390 4.30 26.58 -0.72
C HIS A 390 5.70 25.96 -0.81
N LEU A 391 6.64 26.56 -0.08
CA LEU A 391 8.02 26.10 -0.02
C LEU A 391 8.12 24.76 0.74
N GLY A 392 9.21 24.04 0.50
CA GLY A 392 9.60 22.89 1.30
C GLY A 392 9.14 21.55 0.78
N TYR A 393 8.98 21.39 -0.54
CA TYR A 393 8.77 20.07 -1.12
C TYR A 393 9.86 19.08 -0.66
N ASN A 394 9.44 17.96 -0.03
CA ASN A 394 10.30 16.93 0.55
C ASN A 394 11.28 17.45 1.65
N SER A 395 11.01 18.59 2.29
CA SER A 395 11.86 19.16 3.35
C SER A 395 11.38 18.83 4.77
N THR A 396 12.02 19.36 5.82
CA THR A 396 11.63 19.13 7.23
C THR A 396 10.24 19.64 7.55
N VAL A 397 9.79 20.74 6.92
CA VAL A 397 8.44 21.28 7.11
C VAL A 397 7.37 20.46 6.37
N ASP A 398 7.75 19.52 5.50
CA ASP A 398 6.82 18.66 4.76
C ASP A 398 6.46 17.41 5.55
N ILE A 399 5.60 17.58 6.56
CA ILE A 399 5.32 16.52 7.53
C ILE A 399 4.32 15.51 6.94
N THR A 400 4.73 14.25 6.85
CA THR A 400 3.84 13.16 6.42
C THR A 400 2.99 12.67 7.60
N ALA A 401 1.67 12.60 7.42
CA ALA A 401 0.73 12.13 8.44
C ALA A 401 -0.30 11.15 7.87
N CYS A 402 -0.67 10.13 8.65
CA CYS A 402 -1.84 9.33 8.29
C CYS A 402 -3.15 10.03 8.72
N PRO A 403 -4.33 9.57 8.24
CA PRO A 403 -5.62 10.17 8.60
C PRO A 403 -5.99 10.16 10.09
N GLY A 404 -5.27 9.41 10.94
CA GLY A 404 -5.46 9.49 12.39
C GLY A 404 -6.90 9.21 12.85
N THR A 405 -7.33 9.90 13.90
CA THR A 405 -8.68 9.81 14.45
C THR A 405 -9.75 10.44 13.56
N ASP A 406 -9.39 11.22 12.53
CA ASP A 406 -10.33 11.91 11.66
C ASP A 406 -11.26 10.93 10.92
N THR A 407 -10.70 9.86 10.36
CA THR A 407 -11.49 8.84 9.63
C THR A 407 -11.11 7.39 9.94
N CYS A 408 -9.98 7.13 10.61
CA CYS A 408 -9.51 5.76 10.83
C CYS A 408 -10.12 5.12 12.09
N ASN A 409 -10.69 3.92 11.93
CA ASN A 409 -11.15 3.07 13.03
C ASN A 409 -10.04 2.69 14.02
N LEU A 410 -8.78 2.67 13.59
CA LEU A 410 -7.62 2.30 14.42
C LEU A 410 -6.90 3.52 15.01
N GLY A 411 -7.32 4.74 14.69
CA GLY A 411 -6.70 5.96 15.19
C GLY A 411 -6.82 6.04 16.71
N ILE A 412 -5.70 6.25 17.39
CA ILE A 412 -5.65 6.47 18.85
C ILE A 412 -5.64 7.97 19.14
N ALA A 413 -4.80 8.74 18.44
CA ALA A 413 -4.77 10.20 18.55
C ALA A 413 -4.73 10.86 17.16
N SER A 414 -5.06 12.14 17.09
CA SER A 414 -5.04 12.92 15.85
C SER A 414 -3.60 13.10 15.37
N SER A 415 -3.29 12.51 14.21
CA SER A 415 -1.99 12.69 13.56
C SER A 415 -1.95 13.86 12.61
N THR A 416 -3.09 14.19 11.99
CA THR A 416 -3.26 15.35 11.11
C THR A 416 -3.22 16.65 11.91
N GLY A 417 -3.98 16.72 13.01
CA GLY A 417 -4.03 17.91 13.85
C GLY A 417 -2.67 18.28 14.47
N ILE A 418 -1.92 17.30 15.00
CA ILE A 418 -0.56 17.58 15.49
C ILE A 418 0.40 17.95 14.34
N ALA A 419 0.29 17.32 13.16
CA ALA A 419 1.16 17.63 12.03
C ALA A 419 1.04 19.11 11.61
N GLU A 420 -0.19 19.63 11.51
CA GLU A 420 -0.42 21.04 11.21
C GLU A 420 0.24 21.98 12.23
N GLU A 421 0.16 21.64 13.52
CA GLU A 421 0.76 22.46 14.58
C GLU A 421 2.28 22.41 14.56
N LEU A 422 2.88 21.25 14.28
CA LEU A 422 4.33 21.14 14.12
C LEU A 422 4.81 21.91 12.88
N GLU A 423 4.06 21.89 11.78
CA GLU A 423 4.38 22.71 10.61
C GLU A 423 4.27 24.22 10.92
N LYS A 424 3.27 24.65 11.70
CA LYS A 424 3.17 26.05 12.15
C LYS A 424 4.39 26.47 12.96
N VAL A 425 4.87 25.61 13.88
CA VAL A 425 6.11 25.85 14.64
C VAL A 425 7.30 26.00 13.70
N ILE A 426 7.48 25.08 12.74
CA ILE A 426 8.62 25.13 11.83
C ILE A 426 8.59 26.41 10.97
N ASN A 427 7.44 26.75 10.42
CA ASN A 427 7.29 27.96 9.60
C ASN A 427 7.56 29.25 10.38
N ALA A 428 7.11 29.32 11.64
CA ALA A 428 7.23 30.53 12.45
C ALA A 428 8.61 30.70 13.10
N GLU A 429 9.25 29.60 13.51
CA GLU A 429 10.41 29.63 14.41
C GLU A 429 11.70 29.08 13.77
N TYR A 430 11.59 28.32 12.67
CA TYR A 430 12.69 27.51 12.12
C TYR A 430 12.83 27.68 10.59
N PRO A 431 12.97 28.91 10.05
CA PRO A 431 13.04 29.14 8.60
C PRO A 431 14.19 28.42 7.89
N GLN A 432 15.29 28.11 8.59
CA GLN A 432 16.42 27.33 8.08
C GLN A 432 16.03 25.88 7.70
N TYR A 433 14.94 25.36 8.25
CA TYR A 433 14.43 24.01 7.99
C TYR A 433 13.42 23.94 6.83
N LEU A 434 13.01 25.08 6.27
CA LEU A 434 12.04 25.11 5.17
C LEU A 434 12.55 24.42 3.90
N ASN A 435 13.87 24.35 3.69
CA ASN A 435 14.47 23.62 2.57
C ASN A 435 15.45 22.51 3.01
N ASN A 436 15.46 22.15 4.30
CA ASN A 436 16.30 21.07 4.81
C ASN A 436 15.70 19.71 4.40
N ARG A 437 16.47 18.84 3.76
CA ARG A 437 16.02 17.49 3.34
C ARG A 437 16.59 16.37 4.21
N GLU A 438 17.33 16.70 5.26
CA GLU A 438 18.02 15.74 6.11
C GLU A 438 17.17 15.27 7.29
N ILE A 439 16.33 16.14 7.84
CA ILE A 439 15.45 15.82 8.96
C ILE A 439 14.04 15.60 8.44
N GLU A 440 13.70 14.34 8.20
CA GLU A 440 12.34 13.94 7.85
C GLU A 440 11.49 13.77 9.12
N ILE A 441 10.28 14.35 9.13
CA ILE A 441 9.33 14.24 10.22
C ILE A 441 8.10 13.47 9.75
N LYS A 442 7.71 12.43 10.48
CA LYS A 442 6.54 11.62 10.14
C LYS A 442 5.69 11.25 11.35
N ILE A 443 4.38 11.22 11.13
CA ILE A 443 3.40 11.04 12.19
C ILE A 443 2.42 9.92 11.84
N SER A 444 2.05 9.10 12.81
CA SER A 444 0.90 8.20 12.67
C SER A 444 0.04 8.20 13.92
N GLY A 445 -1.28 8.22 13.77
CA GLY A 445 -2.22 8.21 14.90
C GLY A 445 -2.26 6.90 15.69
N CYS A 446 -1.50 5.86 15.30
CA CYS A 446 -1.35 4.61 16.05
C CYS A 446 -0.06 3.86 15.66
N MET A 447 0.20 2.72 16.33
CA MET A 447 1.36 1.85 16.13
C MET A 447 1.45 1.15 14.76
N ASN A 448 0.44 1.26 13.89
CA ASN A 448 0.48 0.62 12.57
C ASN A 448 1.39 1.32 11.56
N ALA A 449 1.89 2.51 11.89
CA ALA A 449 2.86 3.26 11.11
C ALA A 449 2.44 3.53 9.65
N CYS A 450 1.16 3.87 9.42
CA CYS A 450 0.66 4.23 8.08
C CYS A 450 1.32 5.50 7.52
N GLY A 451 1.68 6.44 8.39
CA GLY A 451 2.50 7.61 8.05
C GLY A 451 4.00 7.34 8.16
N GLN A 452 4.44 6.10 8.44
CA GLN A 452 5.86 5.69 8.43
C GLN A 452 6.77 6.31 9.52
N HIS A 453 6.21 6.72 10.67
CA HIS A 453 6.96 7.34 11.78
C HIS A 453 8.16 6.54 12.33
N ASN A 454 8.21 5.21 12.15
CA ASN A 454 9.35 4.41 12.60
C ASN A 454 10.61 4.61 11.76
N MET A 455 10.52 5.17 10.54
CA MET A 455 11.68 5.32 9.66
C MET A 455 12.12 6.76 9.46
N SER A 456 11.53 7.71 10.20
CA SER A 456 11.86 9.13 10.07
C SER A 456 12.87 9.58 11.12
N ALA A 457 13.59 10.66 10.83
CA ALA A 457 14.56 11.25 11.75
C ALA A 457 13.88 11.64 13.06
N ILE A 458 12.70 12.25 12.94
CA ILE A 458 11.79 12.53 14.05
C ILE A 458 10.44 11.88 13.75
N GLY A 459 9.98 10.99 14.63
CA GLY A 459 8.74 10.25 14.49
C GLY A 459 7.79 10.53 15.63
N PHE A 460 6.49 10.65 15.33
CA PHE A 460 5.44 10.74 16.35
C PHE A 460 4.40 9.65 16.15
N GLN A 461 4.11 8.90 17.20
CA GLN A 461 3.10 7.85 17.22
C GLN A 461 1.99 8.20 18.22
N GLY A 462 0.76 8.30 17.73
CA GLY A 462 -0.45 8.49 18.53
C GLY A 462 -0.64 7.37 19.55
N MET A 463 -0.86 7.78 20.79
CA MET A 463 -0.97 6.96 21.99
C MET A 463 -1.99 7.59 22.95
N SER A 464 -2.21 6.96 24.09
CA SER A 464 -2.98 7.53 25.20
C SER A 464 -2.18 7.46 26.51
N ILE A 465 -2.44 8.38 27.43
CA ILE A 465 -1.87 8.38 28.77
C ILE A 465 -2.98 8.54 29.82
N ASN A 466 -2.85 7.85 30.94
CA ASN A 466 -3.80 7.96 32.05
C ASN A 466 -3.31 9.05 33.01
N SER A 467 -4.24 9.88 33.49
CA SER A 467 -4.02 10.80 34.61
C SER A 467 -5.18 10.65 35.60
N GLY A 468 -4.93 9.94 36.69
CA GLY A 468 -5.97 9.52 37.62
C GLY A 468 -7.06 8.67 36.93
N LYS A 469 -8.30 9.18 36.91
CA LYS A 469 -9.46 8.54 36.25
C LYS A 469 -9.66 8.99 34.80
N LEU A 470 -8.94 10.01 34.35
CA LEU A 470 -9.08 10.57 33.01
C LEU A 470 -8.01 9.98 32.08
N VAL A 471 -8.30 10.01 30.78
CA VAL A 471 -7.38 9.57 29.72
C VAL A 471 -7.15 10.76 28.80
N ALA A 472 -5.89 11.07 28.52
CA ALA A 472 -5.48 12.13 27.60
C ALA A 472 -4.84 11.53 26.33
N PRO A 473 -4.98 12.19 25.16
CA PRO A 473 -4.22 11.87 23.96
C PRO A 473 -2.73 12.11 24.20
N ALA A 474 -1.90 11.23 23.68
CA ALA A 474 -0.46 11.25 23.87
C ALA A 474 0.28 10.97 22.56
N LEU A 475 1.56 11.34 22.54
CA LEU A 475 2.50 11.02 21.49
C LEU A 475 3.64 10.21 22.10
N GLN A 476 3.96 9.07 21.48
CA GLN A 476 5.29 8.49 21.61
C GLN A 476 6.19 9.22 20.62
N VAL A 477 7.24 9.86 21.12
CA VAL A 477 8.33 10.43 20.34
C VAL A 477 9.30 9.31 19.98
N LEU A 478 9.71 9.25 18.72
CA LEU A 478 10.71 8.35 18.20
C LEU A 478 11.80 9.15 17.49
N LEU A 479 13.06 8.77 17.64
CA LEU A 479 14.19 9.49 17.03
C LEU A 479 15.20 8.53 16.39
N GLY A 480 15.88 9.03 15.37
CA GLY A 480 16.99 8.31 14.75
C GLY A 480 16.56 7.24 13.74
N GLY A 481 15.40 7.39 13.09
CA GLY A 481 15.03 6.60 11.91
C GLY A 481 15.52 7.28 10.63
N GLY A 482 15.73 6.53 9.56
CA GLY A 482 16.11 7.13 8.29
C GLY A 482 16.34 6.13 7.17
N ARG A 483 16.34 6.65 5.95
CA ARG A 483 16.78 5.93 4.75
C ARG A 483 18.29 6.09 4.59
N LEU A 484 19.01 4.99 4.40
CA LEU A 484 20.47 4.99 4.17
C LEU A 484 20.83 4.79 2.69
N GLY A 485 19.88 4.31 1.88
CA GLY A 485 20.05 4.08 0.45
C GLY A 485 20.33 2.61 0.13
N ASN A 486 20.24 2.25 -1.15
CA ASN A 486 20.60 0.95 -1.70
C ASN A 486 19.97 -0.26 -0.99
N GLY A 487 18.72 -0.11 -0.52
CA GLY A 487 17.99 -1.16 0.18
C GLY A 487 18.29 -1.23 1.68
N GLU A 488 18.91 -0.20 2.23
CA GLU A 488 19.23 -0.05 3.64
C GLU A 488 18.50 1.14 4.27
N GLY A 489 18.13 0.96 5.53
CA GLY A 489 17.50 1.96 6.35
C GLY A 489 17.71 1.64 7.82
N ARG A 490 17.25 2.54 8.69
CA ARG A 490 17.28 2.40 10.15
C ARG A 490 15.93 2.77 10.73
N PHE A 491 15.50 2.03 11.76
CA PHE A 491 14.29 2.37 12.50
C PHE A 491 14.63 3.23 13.71
N ALA A 492 13.75 4.17 14.01
CA ALA A 492 13.84 5.08 15.14
C ALA A 492 13.62 4.35 16.48
N ASP A 493 14.34 4.78 17.51
CA ASP A 493 14.13 4.32 18.89
C ASP A 493 12.89 4.97 19.49
N LYS A 494 12.21 4.27 20.40
CA LYS A 494 11.07 4.82 21.13
C LYS A 494 11.53 5.58 22.37
N VAL A 495 11.87 6.84 22.19
CA VAL A 495 12.47 7.68 23.24
C VAL A 495 11.53 7.90 24.43
N ILE A 496 10.39 8.58 24.24
CA ILE A 496 9.51 8.94 25.37
C ILE A 496 8.06 9.13 24.95
N LYS A 497 7.13 8.90 25.89
CA LYS A 497 5.70 9.19 25.73
C LYS A 497 5.33 10.47 26.49
N ILE A 498 4.68 11.40 25.80
CA ILE A 498 4.27 12.71 26.31
C ILE A 498 2.80 13.00 25.97
N PRO A 499 2.07 13.82 26.74
CA PRO A 499 0.80 14.40 26.33
C PRO A 499 0.88 15.08 24.96
N SER A 500 -0.16 14.91 24.14
CA SER A 500 -0.13 15.35 22.74
C SER A 500 0.07 16.85 22.57
N ARG A 501 -0.44 17.65 23.51
CA ARG A 501 -0.29 19.11 23.51
C ARG A 501 1.16 19.58 23.71
N ARG A 502 2.05 18.71 24.17
CA ARG A 502 3.47 19.01 24.37
C ARG A 502 4.34 18.62 23.18
N GLY A 503 3.74 18.10 22.11
CA GLY A 503 4.44 17.80 20.85
C GLY A 503 5.23 19.00 20.29
N PRO A 504 4.64 20.21 20.19
CA PRO A 504 5.34 21.42 19.78
C PRO A 504 6.60 21.72 20.60
N ASP A 505 6.51 21.65 21.94
CA ASP A 505 7.65 21.92 22.81
C ASP A 505 8.72 20.83 22.71
N ALA A 506 8.33 19.57 22.58
CA ALA A 506 9.27 18.49 22.32
C ALA A 506 10.03 18.69 21.01
N LEU A 507 9.34 19.10 19.94
CA LEU A 507 9.97 19.44 18.66
C LEU A 507 10.97 20.59 18.83
N ARG A 508 10.58 21.68 19.50
CA ARG A 508 11.48 22.81 19.78
C ARG A 508 12.72 22.35 20.53
N THR A 509 12.56 21.55 21.59
CA THR A 509 13.69 21.04 22.37
C THR A 509 14.63 20.20 21.51
N ILE A 510 14.12 19.32 20.64
CA ILE A 510 14.94 18.50 19.74
C ILE A 510 15.71 19.37 18.75
N LEU A 511 15.04 20.30 18.06
CA LEU A 511 15.67 21.14 17.03
C LEU A 511 16.66 22.13 17.64
N ASN A 512 16.32 22.77 18.76
CA ASN A 512 17.23 23.68 19.45
C ASN A 512 18.46 22.96 19.99
N ASP A 513 18.30 21.74 20.51
CA ASP A 513 19.42 20.93 20.96
C ASP A 513 20.34 20.54 19.78
N PHE A 514 19.77 20.15 18.65
CA PHE A 514 20.52 19.83 17.45
C PHE A 514 21.27 21.07 16.90
N ASP A 515 20.58 22.21 16.73
CA ASP A 515 21.18 23.46 16.26
C ASP A 515 22.35 23.91 17.16
N ALA A 516 22.21 23.76 18.49
CA ALA A 516 23.23 24.20 19.44
C ALA A 516 24.44 23.27 19.53
N ASN A 517 24.28 21.97 19.28
CA ASN A 517 25.27 20.96 19.66
C ASN A 517 25.78 20.09 18.51
N ALA A 518 25.15 20.10 17.33
CA ALA A 518 25.52 19.21 16.23
C ALA A 518 26.84 19.58 15.54
N ASN A 519 27.31 20.83 15.68
CA ASN A 519 28.57 21.29 15.09
C ASN A 519 28.70 21.00 13.58
N GLY A 520 27.58 21.08 12.84
CA GLY A 520 27.52 20.81 11.40
C GLY A 520 27.38 19.33 11.02
N GLU A 521 27.26 18.42 11.98
CA GLU A 521 26.93 17.01 11.71
C GLU A 521 25.48 16.86 11.22
N LYS A 522 25.23 15.83 10.41
CA LYS A 522 23.88 15.41 10.03
C LYS A 522 23.13 14.90 11.27
N PHE A 523 21.81 15.12 11.31
CA PHE A 523 20.98 14.73 12.45
C PHE A 523 21.13 13.27 12.90
N LEU A 524 21.24 12.33 11.95
CA LEU A 524 21.39 10.91 12.28
C LEU A 524 22.73 10.60 12.94
N ASN A 525 23.81 11.25 12.51
CA ASN A 525 25.13 11.09 13.12
C ASN A 525 25.16 11.70 14.52
N TYR A 526 24.56 12.89 14.66
CA TYR A 526 24.40 13.55 15.96
C TYR A 526 23.61 12.66 16.93
N TYR A 527 22.51 12.07 16.46
CA TYR A 527 21.71 11.13 17.25
C TYR A 527 22.53 9.91 17.67
N ASP A 528 23.34 9.33 16.78
CA ASP A 528 24.18 8.17 17.10
C ASP A 528 25.25 8.50 18.16
N GLN A 529 25.78 9.73 18.13
CA GLN A 529 26.75 10.19 19.13
C GLN A 529 26.11 10.36 20.52
N LYS A 530 24.90 10.91 20.59
CA LYS A 530 24.21 11.21 21.86
C LYS A 530 23.45 10.02 22.44
N GLY A 531 22.80 9.25 21.58
CA GLY A 531 21.99 8.08 21.89
C GLY A 531 20.62 8.39 22.51
N GLU A 532 19.74 7.38 22.53
CA GLU A 532 18.36 7.44 23.02
C GLU A 532 18.24 8.07 24.43
N LYS A 533 19.12 7.66 25.36
CA LYS A 533 19.06 8.10 26.76
C LYS A 533 19.27 9.60 26.94
N TYR A 534 20.11 10.20 26.10
CA TYR A 534 20.33 11.65 26.12
C TYR A 534 19.03 12.39 25.82
N PHE A 535 18.37 12.01 24.71
CA PHE A 535 17.11 12.61 24.30
C PHE A 535 15.97 12.30 25.27
N TYR A 536 15.97 11.11 25.89
CA TYR A 536 15.01 10.78 26.94
C TYR A 536 15.10 11.77 28.10
N GLU A 537 16.30 12.06 28.62
CA GLU A 537 16.46 12.96 29.77
C GLU A 537 16.07 14.40 29.45
N ILE A 538 16.38 14.93 28.26
CA ILE A 538 15.97 16.31 27.90
C ILE A 538 14.46 16.43 27.65
N LEU A 539 13.79 15.36 27.22
CA LEU A 539 12.35 15.36 26.97
C LEU A 539 11.51 14.93 28.18
N LYS A 540 12.13 14.32 29.19
CA LYS A 540 11.49 13.85 30.42
C LYS A 540 10.59 14.87 31.13
N PRO A 541 10.92 16.17 31.19
CA PRO A 541 10.02 17.16 31.78
C PRO A 541 8.64 17.19 31.13
N PHE A 542 8.54 16.88 29.83
CA PHE A 542 7.27 16.85 29.10
C PHE A 542 6.44 15.59 29.35
N ALA A 543 6.92 14.61 30.10
CA ALA A 543 6.15 13.39 30.39
C ALA A 543 5.29 13.50 31.66
N ASP A 544 5.40 14.58 32.44
CA ASP A 544 4.69 14.74 33.72
C ASP A 544 3.17 14.81 33.53
N VAL A 545 2.40 13.92 34.17
CA VAL A 545 0.94 13.89 34.05
C VAL A 545 0.22 14.56 35.23
N THR A 546 0.96 15.10 36.20
CA THR A 546 0.41 15.72 37.41
C THR A 546 -0.02 17.17 37.21
N ASN A 547 0.44 17.80 36.13
CA ASN A 547 0.18 19.20 35.78
C ASN A 547 -0.64 19.36 34.48
N LEU A 548 -1.47 18.37 34.13
CA LEU A 548 -2.35 18.47 32.97
C LEU A 548 -3.46 19.50 33.18
N THR A 549 -3.78 20.22 32.12
CA THR A 549 -4.85 21.21 32.02
C THR A 549 -6.04 20.62 31.25
N GLU A 550 -7.18 21.33 31.22
CA GLU A 550 -8.36 20.90 30.45
C GLU A 550 -8.05 20.69 28.95
N ALA A 551 -7.18 21.54 28.38
CA ALA A 551 -6.78 21.43 26.98
C ALA A 551 -5.99 20.15 26.66
N ASP A 552 -5.30 19.57 27.64
CA ASP A 552 -4.58 18.30 27.48
C ASP A 552 -5.52 17.11 27.30
N PHE A 553 -6.79 17.24 27.69
CA PHE A 553 -7.81 16.22 27.50
C PHE A 553 -8.60 16.40 26.21
N ILE A 554 -8.22 17.33 25.34
CA ILE A 554 -8.83 17.56 24.03
C ILE A 554 -7.79 17.26 22.95
N ASP A 555 -8.11 16.31 22.06
CA ASP A 555 -7.23 15.96 20.94
C ASP A 555 -7.14 17.10 19.92
N TRP A 556 -6.06 17.15 19.14
CA TRP A 556 -5.87 18.20 18.15
C TRP A 556 -7.00 18.17 17.11
N GLY A 557 -7.47 19.36 16.69
CA GLY A 557 -8.59 19.51 15.73
C GLY A 557 -9.98 19.16 16.27
N ASN A 558 -10.13 18.85 17.57
CA ASN A 558 -11.41 18.51 18.18
C ASN A 558 -11.87 19.56 19.20
N ALA A 559 -13.18 19.65 19.43
CA ALA A 559 -13.78 20.52 20.44
C ALA A 559 -14.20 19.77 21.71
N ASP A 560 -14.43 18.46 21.61
CA ASP A 560 -14.89 17.62 22.71
C ASP A 560 -13.74 16.95 23.47
N ASN A 561 -14.04 16.53 24.70
CA ASN A 561 -13.12 15.72 25.50
C ASN A 561 -12.74 14.42 24.78
N TYR A 562 -11.47 14.09 24.85
CA TYR A 562 -10.91 12.89 24.26
C TYR A 562 -11.50 11.64 24.88
N VAL A 563 -12.04 10.79 24.00
CA VAL A 563 -12.48 9.44 24.35
C VAL A 563 -11.69 8.47 23.50
N LYS A 564 -11.00 7.54 24.17
CA LYS A 564 -10.29 6.46 23.49
C LYS A 564 -11.31 5.49 22.88
N ALA A 565 -11.63 5.69 21.61
CA ALA A 565 -12.46 4.80 20.81
C ALA A 565 -11.60 4.19 19.70
N VAL A 566 -11.02 3.02 19.98
CA VAL A 566 -10.29 2.21 19.00
C VAL A 566 -11.22 1.11 18.53
N GLY A 567 -11.69 1.22 17.29
CA GLY A 567 -12.49 0.19 16.63
C GLY A 567 -11.67 -1.00 16.17
N VAL A 568 -12.33 -1.96 15.53
CA VAL A 568 -11.67 -3.10 14.91
C VAL A 568 -11.27 -2.70 13.49
N GLY A 569 -9.98 -2.79 13.15
CA GLY A 569 -9.54 -2.56 11.78
C GLY A 569 -10.17 -3.57 10.86
N GLU A 570 -10.66 -3.19 9.68
CA GLU A 570 -11.34 -4.17 8.81
C GLU A 570 -10.42 -5.21 8.18
N CYS A 571 -9.13 -4.90 8.13
CA CYS A 571 -8.09 -5.89 7.95
C CYS A 571 -7.73 -6.61 9.28
N ALA A 572 -8.63 -6.69 10.25
CA ALA A 572 -8.58 -7.46 11.48
C ALA A 572 -9.93 -8.21 11.58
N GLY A 573 -9.90 -9.51 11.26
CA GLY A 573 -11.07 -10.38 11.26
C GLY A 573 -11.06 -11.36 12.40
N VAL A 574 -12.28 -11.64 12.87
CA VAL A 574 -12.64 -12.73 13.77
C VAL A 574 -13.04 -13.92 12.89
N VAL A 575 -12.68 -15.13 13.32
CA VAL A 575 -13.04 -16.38 12.64
C VAL A 575 -14.40 -16.83 13.15
N ILE A 576 -15.41 -17.02 12.30
CA ILE A 576 -16.62 -17.79 12.64
C ILE A 576 -17.12 -18.63 11.45
N ASP A 577 -17.66 -19.79 11.83
CA ASP A 577 -18.44 -20.85 11.17
C ASP A 577 -18.50 -20.84 9.63
N LEU A 578 -17.73 -21.77 9.05
CA LEU A 578 -17.10 -21.61 7.74
C LEU A 578 -17.45 -22.74 6.76
N VAL A 579 -18.06 -23.84 7.21
CA VAL A 579 -18.06 -25.10 6.45
C VAL A 579 -18.84 -24.99 5.13
N ALA A 580 -20.12 -24.59 5.19
CA ALA A 580 -20.95 -24.47 3.98
C ALA A 580 -20.46 -23.36 3.04
N THR A 581 -19.96 -22.25 3.60
CA THR A 581 -19.38 -21.15 2.82
C THR A 581 -18.12 -21.59 2.08
N LEU A 582 -17.22 -22.33 2.74
CA LEU A 582 -16.01 -22.85 2.11
C LEU A 582 -16.29 -23.89 1.04
N LEU A 583 -17.31 -24.73 1.20
CA LEU A 583 -17.72 -25.67 0.14
C LEU A 583 -18.22 -24.92 -1.09
N LEU A 584 -19.02 -23.88 -0.90
CA LEU A 584 -19.45 -23.02 -2.01
C LEU A 584 -18.24 -22.32 -2.67
N GLU A 585 -17.31 -21.81 -1.88
CA GLU A 585 -16.08 -21.19 -2.40
C GLU A 585 -15.22 -22.19 -3.16
N ALA A 586 -15.06 -23.42 -2.66
CA ALA A 586 -14.33 -24.47 -3.37
C ALA A 586 -14.94 -24.76 -4.75
N LYS A 587 -16.27 -24.83 -4.84
CA LYS A 587 -17.00 -24.99 -6.10
C LYS A 587 -16.83 -23.80 -7.04
N ASP A 588 -16.90 -22.58 -6.51
CA ASP A 588 -16.65 -21.35 -7.28
C ASP A 588 -15.23 -21.37 -7.87
N LYS A 589 -14.21 -21.76 -7.07
CA LYS A 589 -12.83 -21.87 -7.56
C LYS A 589 -12.68 -22.91 -8.67
N LEU A 590 -13.33 -24.07 -8.58
CA LEU A 590 -13.31 -25.07 -9.65
C LEU A 590 -14.01 -24.59 -10.93
N THR A 591 -15.06 -23.79 -10.78
CA THR A 591 -15.72 -23.13 -11.93
C THR A 591 -14.76 -22.15 -12.60
N PHE A 592 -14.07 -21.31 -11.82
CA PHE A 592 -13.04 -20.41 -12.35
C PHE A 592 -11.86 -21.16 -12.98
N ALA A 593 -11.51 -22.33 -12.45
CA ALA A 593 -10.50 -23.18 -13.06
C ALA A 593 -10.88 -23.60 -14.48
N GLN A 594 -12.14 -24.00 -14.68
CA GLN A 594 -12.66 -24.33 -16.01
C GLN A 594 -12.72 -23.09 -16.93
N GLU A 595 -13.19 -21.94 -16.43
CA GLU A 595 -13.20 -20.68 -17.20
C GLU A 595 -11.79 -20.30 -17.68
N SER A 596 -10.78 -20.34 -16.80
CA SER A 596 -9.39 -20.05 -17.16
C SER A 596 -8.79 -21.08 -18.13
N PHE A 597 -9.18 -22.35 -18.00
CA PHE A 597 -8.76 -23.39 -18.94
C PHE A 597 -9.29 -23.10 -20.35
N ASP A 598 -10.57 -22.75 -20.46
CA ASP A 598 -11.22 -22.43 -21.73
C ASP A 598 -10.63 -21.16 -22.39
N GLU A 599 -10.08 -20.24 -21.58
CA GLU A 599 -9.33 -19.06 -22.03
C GLU A 599 -7.86 -19.35 -22.40
N GLY A 600 -7.38 -20.59 -22.26
CA GLY A 600 -5.99 -20.98 -22.52
C GLY A 600 -5.00 -20.56 -21.43
N LYS A 601 -5.47 -20.13 -20.26
CA LYS A 601 -4.64 -19.70 -19.11
C LYS A 601 -4.38 -20.88 -18.18
N TRP A 602 -3.54 -21.81 -18.61
CA TRP A 602 -3.34 -23.08 -17.92
C TRP A 602 -2.80 -22.93 -16.49
N SER A 603 -1.85 -22.03 -16.25
CA SER A 603 -1.31 -21.80 -14.89
C SER A 603 -2.37 -21.25 -13.93
N ASP A 604 -3.20 -20.32 -14.40
CA ASP A 604 -4.33 -19.75 -13.63
C ASP A 604 -5.36 -20.83 -13.32
N ALA A 605 -5.71 -21.65 -14.32
CA ALA A 605 -6.63 -22.77 -14.18
C ALA A 605 -6.16 -23.77 -13.11
N ILE A 606 -4.88 -24.13 -13.16
CA ILE A 606 -4.24 -25.02 -12.18
C ILE A 606 -4.30 -24.41 -10.78
N TYR A 607 -3.98 -23.12 -10.62
CA TYR A 607 -4.02 -22.49 -9.31
C TYR A 607 -5.46 -22.38 -8.77
N HIS A 608 -6.44 -22.10 -9.61
CA HIS A 608 -7.85 -22.11 -9.22
C HIS A 608 -8.29 -23.50 -8.74
N ALA A 609 -7.89 -24.58 -9.43
CA ALA A 609 -8.15 -25.94 -8.97
C ALA A 609 -7.48 -26.22 -7.62
N TYR A 610 -6.22 -25.80 -7.44
CA TYR A 610 -5.50 -25.87 -6.15
C TYR A 610 -6.26 -25.17 -5.02
N ALA A 611 -6.76 -23.95 -5.25
CA ALA A 611 -7.56 -23.24 -4.25
C ALA A 611 -8.88 -23.99 -3.95
N GLY A 612 -9.49 -24.62 -4.95
CA GLY A 612 -10.65 -25.51 -4.78
C GLY A 612 -10.37 -26.68 -3.83
N PHE A 613 -9.27 -27.41 -4.04
CA PHE A 613 -8.83 -28.48 -3.14
C PHE A 613 -8.67 -27.99 -1.70
N VAL A 614 -7.92 -26.90 -1.50
CA VAL A 614 -7.60 -26.37 -0.17
C VAL A 614 -8.87 -25.90 0.56
N ASN A 615 -9.77 -25.18 -0.11
CA ASN A 615 -11.01 -24.72 0.50
C ASN A 615 -11.93 -25.89 0.87
N GLY A 616 -12.03 -26.90 0.00
CA GLY A 616 -12.79 -28.11 0.28
C GLY A 616 -12.25 -28.88 1.48
N ALA A 617 -10.95 -29.13 1.53
CA ALA A 617 -10.29 -29.79 2.67
C ALA A 617 -10.45 -29.01 3.97
N LYS A 618 -10.29 -27.68 3.92
CA LYS A 618 -10.50 -26.79 5.06
C LYS A 618 -11.92 -26.88 5.60
N ALA A 619 -12.92 -26.97 4.73
CA ALA A 619 -14.31 -27.09 5.14
C ALA A 619 -14.55 -28.33 6.02
N LEU A 620 -14.02 -29.48 5.59
CA LEU A 620 -14.18 -30.74 6.31
C LEU A 620 -13.35 -30.80 7.60
N LEU A 621 -12.13 -30.27 7.58
CA LEU A 621 -11.33 -30.18 8.81
C LEU A 621 -12.05 -29.35 9.88
N LEU A 622 -12.70 -28.25 9.49
CA LEU A 622 -13.47 -27.44 10.42
C LEU A 622 -14.72 -28.15 10.94
N SER A 623 -15.37 -29.04 10.16
CA SER A 623 -16.48 -29.84 10.69
C SER A 623 -16.02 -30.87 11.73
N GLU A 624 -14.76 -31.30 11.68
CA GLU A 624 -14.11 -32.14 12.69
C GLU A 624 -13.50 -31.33 13.86
N ASN A 625 -13.80 -30.03 13.95
CA ASN A 625 -13.24 -29.10 14.96
C ASN A 625 -11.70 -28.94 14.91
N GLU A 626 -11.08 -29.25 13.78
CA GLU A 626 -9.65 -29.11 13.59
C GLU A 626 -9.24 -27.65 13.32
N LYS A 627 -8.09 -27.26 13.86
CA LYS A 627 -7.57 -25.89 13.70
C LYS A 627 -6.73 -25.76 12.44
N THR A 628 -7.26 -25.04 11.45
CA THR A 628 -6.53 -24.76 10.20
C THR A 628 -5.79 -23.43 10.26
N ASN A 629 -4.51 -23.39 9.86
CA ASN A 629 -3.71 -22.17 9.80
C ASN A 629 -3.42 -21.71 8.36
N ASN A 630 -2.57 -22.45 7.64
CA ASN A 630 -2.11 -22.14 6.30
C ASN A 630 -2.46 -23.28 5.34
N HIS A 631 -2.26 -23.09 4.03
CA HIS A 631 -2.64 -24.11 3.05
C HIS A 631 -1.81 -25.37 3.23
N ALA A 632 -0.51 -25.25 3.49
CA ALA A 632 0.36 -26.41 3.68
C ALA A 632 -0.08 -27.30 4.86
N GLY A 633 -0.39 -26.70 6.00
CA GLY A 633 -0.89 -27.40 7.17
C GLY A 633 -2.30 -27.99 6.97
N ILE A 634 -3.16 -27.35 6.17
CA ILE A 634 -4.46 -27.93 5.78
C ILE A 634 -4.25 -29.23 5.00
N VAL A 635 -3.32 -29.22 4.03
CA VAL A 635 -3.01 -30.40 3.22
C VAL A 635 -2.48 -31.54 4.08
N ASP A 636 -1.49 -31.27 4.94
CA ASP A 636 -0.92 -32.28 5.83
C ASP A 636 -1.94 -32.81 6.85
N LEU A 637 -2.82 -31.94 7.37
CA LEU A 637 -3.82 -32.33 8.38
C LEU A 637 -4.96 -33.16 7.78
N PHE A 638 -5.37 -32.86 6.55
CA PHE A 638 -6.45 -33.60 5.88
C PHE A 638 -6.10 -35.09 5.71
N ASP A 639 -4.86 -35.39 5.31
CA ASP A 639 -4.39 -36.78 5.21
C ASP A 639 -4.49 -37.51 6.56
N ASN A 640 -4.01 -36.87 7.64
CA ASN A 640 -4.04 -37.47 8.97
C ASN A 640 -5.45 -37.70 9.50
N VAL A 641 -6.38 -36.78 9.23
CA VAL A 641 -7.72 -36.79 9.82
C VAL A 641 -8.69 -37.64 9.00
N PHE A 642 -8.60 -37.63 7.66
CA PHE A 642 -9.58 -38.28 6.79
C PHE A 642 -9.05 -39.50 6.04
N ILE A 643 -7.81 -39.46 5.56
CA ILE A 643 -7.26 -40.54 4.72
C ILE A 643 -6.70 -41.67 5.58
N VAL A 644 -5.81 -41.36 6.53
CA VAL A 644 -5.20 -42.35 7.44
C VAL A 644 -6.24 -43.04 8.33
N THR A 645 -7.31 -42.32 8.70
CA THR A 645 -8.41 -42.88 9.50
C THR A 645 -9.42 -43.67 8.68
N GLY A 646 -9.33 -43.65 7.33
CA GLY A 646 -10.26 -44.31 6.42
C GLY A 646 -11.66 -43.67 6.38
N LYS A 647 -11.81 -42.42 6.83
CA LYS A 647 -13.09 -41.69 6.72
C LYS A 647 -13.42 -41.32 5.27
N ILE A 648 -12.40 -41.06 4.45
CA ILE A 648 -12.49 -40.79 3.02
C ILE A 648 -11.45 -41.64 2.29
N GLU A 649 -11.86 -42.28 1.21
CA GLU A 649 -10.96 -43.03 0.33
C GLU A 649 -10.59 -42.19 -0.90
N LEU A 650 -9.29 -42.02 -1.14
CA LEU A 650 -8.72 -41.41 -2.34
C LEU A 650 -7.72 -42.39 -2.98
N ALA A 651 -7.48 -42.26 -4.29
CA ALA A 651 -6.55 -43.12 -5.02
C ALA A 651 -5.08 -42.94 -4.59
N THR A 652 -4.72 -41.74 -4.15
CA THR A 652 -3.43 -41.35 -3.59
C THR A 652 -3.65 -40.56 -2.30
N SER A 653 -2.59 -40.20 -1.58
CA SER A 653 -2.73 -39.24 -0.48
C SER A 653 -3.22 -37.89 -1.00
N PHE A 654 -3.96 -37.14 -0.17
CA PHE A 654 -4.39 -35.79 -0.51
C PHE A 654 -3.19 -34.88 -0.76
N LYS A 655 -2.11 -35.05 0.00
CA LYS A 655 -0.86 -34.32 -0.23
C LYS A 655 -0.26 -34.59 -1.60
N GLU A 656 -0.18 -35.85 -2.02
CA GLU A 656 0.31 -36.20 -3.37
C GLU A 656 -0.60 -35.62 -4.43
N LEU A 657 -1.92 -35.71 -4.26
CA LEU A 657 -2.90 -35.15 -5.18
C LEU A 657 -2.70 -33.65 -5.36
N VAL A 658 -2.65 -32.88 -4.26
CA VAL A 658 -2.59 -31.41 -4.27
C VAL A 658 -1.23 -30.87 -4.71
N TYR A 659 -0.12 -31.52 -4.34
CA TYR A 659 1.21 -31.01 -4.67
C TYR A 659 1.70 -31.38 -6.07
N GLN A 660 0.89 -32.03 -6.90
CA GLN A 660 1.17 -32.11 -8.34
C GLN A 660 1.42 -30.73 -8.97
N ILE A 661 0.80 -29.66 -8.43
CA ILE A 661 0.97 -28.28 -8.91
C ILE A 661 2.43 -27.81 -8.98
N ASN A 662 3.31 -28.28 -8.08
CA ASN A 662 4.73 -27.91 -8.09
C ASN A 662 5.64 -29.02 -8.63
N GLN A 663 5.07 -30.11 -9.12
CA GLN A 663 5.78 -31.21 -9.75
C GLN A 663 5.63 -31.21 -11.28
N ASN A 664 4.78 -30.37 -11.84
CA ASN A 664 4.47 -30.32 -13.26
C ASN A 664 4.55 -28.89 -13.78
N GLU A 665 4.98 -28.76 -15.04
CA GLU A 665 4.84 -27.51 -15.78
C GLU A 665 3.36 -27.27 -16.11
N PRO A 666 2.89 -26.01 -16.17
CA PRO A 666 1.51 -25.69 -16.43
C PRO A 666 1.15 -25.88 -17.92
N SER A 667 1.02 -27.13 -18.33
CA SER A 667 0.57 -27.53 -19.68
C SER A 667 -0.95 -27.68 -19.74
N GLU A 668 -1.51 -27.61 -20.95
CA GLU A 668 -2.93 -27.89 -21.18
C GLU A 668 -3.34 -29.27 -20.65
N ALA A 669 -2.52 -30.30 -20.93
CA ALA A 669 -2.77 -31.67 -20.50
C ALA A 669 -2.85 -31.77 -18.97
N PHE A 670 -1.88 -31.18 -18.26
CA PHE A 670 -1.86 -31.18 -16.81
C PHE A 670 -3.02 -30.38 -16.22
N ALA A 671 -3.30 -29.17 -16.75
CA ALA A 671 -4.40 -28.35 -16.28
C ALA A 671 -5.75 -29.09 -16.39
N LYS A 672 -6.01 -29.73 -17.52
CA LYS A 672 -7.24 -30.51 -17.74
C LYS A 672 -7.36 -31.66 -16.74
N GLN A 673 -6.30 -32.44 -16.56
CA GLN A 673 -6.28 -33.55 -15.61
C GLN A 673 -6.52 -33.05 -14.18
N TYR A 674 -5.78 -32.01 -13.76
CA TYR A 674 -5.81 -31.50 -12.40
C TYR A 674 -7.17 -30.89 -12.02
N ILE A 675 -7.87 -30.24 -12.97
CA ILE A 675 -9.25 -29.77 -12.78
C ILE A 675 -10.21 -30.95 -12.57
N GLN A 676 -10.10 -32.02 -13.37
CA GLN A 676 -10.94 -33.21 -13.23
C GLN A 676 -10.74 -33.89 -11.89
N GLU A 677 -9.49 -33.99 -11.43
CA GLU A 677 -9.14 -34.47 -10.09
C GLU A 677 -9.74 -33.58 -8.99
N GLY A 678 -9.72 -32.25 -9.18
CA GLY A 678 -10.36 -31.27 -8.29
C GLY A 678 -11.86 -31.45 -8.16
N ILE A 679 -12.54 -31.65 -9.30
CA ILE A 679 -13.98 -31.93 -9.34
C ILE A 679 -14.30 -33.27 -8.65
N ALA A 680 -13.53 -34.33 -8.95
CA ALA A 680 -13.73 -35.64 -8.33
C ALA A 680 -13.52 -35.61 -6.80
N PHE A 681 -12.51 -34.85 -6.34
CA PHE A 681 -12.30 -34.62 -4.92
C PHE A 681 -13.48 -33.86 -4.30
N PHE A 682 -13.94 -32.79 -4.95
CA PHE A 682 -15.09 -32.00 -4.47
C PHE A 682 -16.36 -32.85 -4.31
N ASP A 683 -16.68 -33.67 -5.31
CA ASP A 683 -17.83 -34.58 -5.26
C ASP A 683 -17.70 -35.59 -4.12
N THR A 684 -16.49 -36.05 -3.83
CA THR A 684 -16.21 -36.98 -2.72
C THR A 684 -16.48 -36.33 -1.37
N ILE A 685 -15.97 -35.12 -1.15
CA ILE A 685 -16.16 -34.41 0.12
C ILE A 685 -17.60 -33.92 0.31
N GLU A 686 -18.30 -33.56 -0.77
CA GLU A 686 -19.72 -33.16 -0.72
C GLU A 686 -20.60 -34.34 -0.31
N LYS A 687 -20.35 -35.53 -0.88
CA LYS A 687 -21.03 -36.78 -0.47
C LYS A 687 -20.76 -37.12 0.99
N TYR A 688 -19.50 -37.04 1.43
CA TYR A 688 -19.13 -37.28 2.82
C TYR A 688 -19.90 -36.33 3.75
N ARG A 689 -19.91 -35.03 3.45
CA ARG A 689 -20.61 -34.04 4.27
C ARG A 689 -22.12 -34.25 4.29
N ALA A 690 -22.72 -34.64 3.17
CA ALA A 690 -24.14 -34.97 3.10
C ALA A 690 -24.49 -36.18 3.99
N GLN A 691 -23.63 -37.21 4.01
CA GLN A 691 -23.80 -38.38 4.89
C GLN A 691 -23.64 -38.00 6.36
N GLU A 692 -22.62 -37.20 6.69
CA GLU A 692 -22.39 -36.70 8.05
C GLU A 692 -23.61 -35.93 8.58
N LEU A 693 -24.15 -35.00 7.78
CA LEU A 693 -25.35 -34.22 8.14
C LEU A 693 -26.62 -35.07 8.22
N ALA A 694 -26.72 -36.17 7.47
CA ALA A 694 -27.84 -37.09 7.57
C ALA A 694 -27.78 -37.98 8.83
N ASN A 695 -26.58 -38.16 9.38
CA ASN A 695 -26.32 -38.97 10.58
C ASN A 695 -26.23 -38.15 11.88
N ALA A 696 -26.20 -36.81 11.78
CA ALA A 696 -26.22 -35.86 12.89
C ALA A 696 -27.65 -35.47 13.27
#